data_AF-A0A2G9M951-F1
#
_entry.id   AF-A0A2G9M951-F1
#
_cell.length_a   1.000
_cell.length_b   1.000
_cell.length_c   1.000
_cell.angle_alpha   90.00
_cell.angle_beta   90.00
_cell.angle_gamma   90.00
#
_symmetry.space_group_name_H-M   'P 1'
#
loop_
_entity.id
_entity.type
_entity.pdbx_description
1 polymer ?
#
loop_
_entity_poly.entity_id
_entity_poly.type
_entity_poly.pdbx_seq_one_letter_code
_entity_poly.pdbx_strand_id
1 'polypeptide(L)'
;MKQNKIIWQSLFLTILIFAAGILINHALDYYRISTITKVMTEHDLNTEAYQTEHFFAKTFQEESCNIMTTRVAQLKEQVRKVGEDLGTYSRFSIFKKKDYDYLKRKYFLLQLRFLALVQEVNKECNKPYLPILFFYEIDQDDSEKQGYVLQQLSKEYEQQIIILTLDKNYKDEPLVQLLAQTYNITRAPTIILENTVYSGLTYTGQLNQTIIDYLRRPDPYAQELDFSFTPKAAGINITLLIEQMENIAKNETVDPFARGDATLILGRLTNKKRICDSLQFYDLVNARNHEEQALIHETSASLGCGRNRNTFLRAAAKEWKLAGNAYRADLLEKLANGQRLNLKFDQQTINANNTVISGYRTSITPILPENATTVTIGNTTITLSSGDILISQTDRVYRDWLGGQIANPYGPEILVTFSERLKYDETELLPEIGWHEGARTKDIKKAINITHIPAVGTLVAKKGNSWYASDEQGIFRFEVPIDKLMYPTTRFLRSDIAVIIDSHGVNMLVEQAVRYNATVVLSDCDHPGKVYAAKYLSEKNISVICYPDKYIYLAIGHNLSLIGSPPTTLGNETITLGGRPIQITTSDIILAVNSTSEQYALWYYQTPTSYFEVIGDAVPINIQYYQLTDFNQMQNATKYARSINANIIATRVFNSNDYYALTIWLQERPENKAILFHTASYPYGQKLFNEYVNQTSFDDPNPVFGEQ
;
A
#
# COMPACT_ATOMS: atom_id res chain seq x y z
N MET A 1 -96.17 -27.17 19.31
CA MET A 1 -95.74 -26.88 17.92
C MET A 1 -95.05 -25.52 17.70
N LYS A 2 -95.29 -24.45 18.48
CA LYS A 2 -94.64 -23.13 18.26
C LYS A 2 -93.17 -23.02 18.71
N GLN A 3 -92.75 -23.72 19.78
CA GLN A 3 -91.37 -23.64 20.30
C GLN A 3 -90.31 -24.26 19.36
N ASN A 4 -90.60 -25.40 18.72
CA ASN A 4 -89.66 -26.02 17.78
C ASN A 4 -89.38 -25.12 16.56
N LYS A 5 -90.34 -24.29 16.14
CA LYS A 5 -90.17 -23.39 15.00
C LYS A 5 -89.17 -22.27 15.29
N ILE A 6 -89.14 -21.76 16.52
CA ILE A 6 -88.22 -20.70 16.95
C ILE A 6 -86.78 -21.23 17.04
N ILE A 7 -86.60 -22.46 17.57
CA ILE A 7 -85.29 -23.11 17.67
C ILE A 7 -84.70 -23.39 16.28
N TRP A 8 -85.51 -23.83 15.32
CA TRP A 8 -85.04 -24.04 13.94
C TRP A 8 -84.71 -22.73 13.23
N GLN A 9 -85.45 -21.64 13.49
CA GLN A 9 -85.17 -20.33 12.93
C GLN A 9 -83.89 -19.71 13.49
N SER A 10 -83.64 -19.82 14.80
CA SER A 10 -82.40 -19.35 15.41
C SER A 10 -81.19 -20.19 14.99
N LEU A 11 -81.33 -21.52 14.88
CA LEU A 11 -80.27 -22.38 14.36
C LEU A 11 -79.90 -22.02 12.91
N PHE A 12 -80.89 -21.81 12.04
CA PHE A 12 -80.66 -21.42 10.65
C PHE A 12 -79.96 -20.05 10.57
N LEU A 13 -80.39 -19.06 11.36
CA LEU A 13 -79.75 -17.76 11.40
C LEU A 13 -78.29 -17.84 11.87
N THR A 14 -78.01 -18.63 12.92
CA THR A 14 -76.65 -18.84 13.43
C THR A 14 -75.76 -19.53 12.41
N ILE A 15 -76.26 -20.55 11.71
CA ILE A 15 -75.54 -21.22 10.61
C ILE A 15 -75.23 -20.22 9.49
N LEU A 16 -76.16 -19.33 9.16
CA LEU A 16 -76.00 -18.35 8.09
C LEU A 16 -74.97 -17.28 8.46
N ILE A 17 -74.97 -16.80 9.71
CA ILE A 17 -73.96 -15.87 10.24
C ILE A 17 -72.58 -16.55 10.25
N PHE A 18 -72.51 -17.80 10.69
CA PHE A 18 -71.25 -18.54 10.74
C PHE A 18 -70.69 -18.83 9.33
N ALA A 19 -71.57 -19.20 8.38
CA ALA A 19 -71.21 -19.39 6.98
C ALA A 19 -70.73 -18.08 6.34
N ALA A 20 -71.38 -16.94 6.63
CA ALA A 20 -70.94 -15.62 6.18
C ALA A 20 -69.56 -15.27 6.76
N GLY A 21 -69.32 -15.55 8.05
CA GLY A 21 -68.01 -15.36 8.68
C GLY A 21 -66.91 -16.19 8.02
N ILE A 22 -67.17 -17.48 7.72
CA ILE A 22 -66.23 -18.35 7.01
C ILE A 22 -65.95 -17.84 5.60
N LEU A 23 -66.97 -17.40 4.86
CA LEU A 23 -66.82 -16.90 3.50
C LEU A 23 -66.00 -15.60 3.45
N ILE A 24 -66.25 -14.68 4.39
CA ILE A 24 -65.47 -13.44 4.51
C ILE A 24 -64.01 -13.77 4.86
N ASN A 25 -63.78 -14.66 5.82
CA ASN A 25 -62.42 -15.04 6.20
C ASN A 25 -61.68 -15.71 5.03
N HIS A 26 -62.34 -16.61 4.30
CA HIS A 26 -61.79 -17.24 3.11
C HIS A 26 -61.48 -16.21 2.00
N ALA A 27 -62.32 -15.20 1.81
CA ALA A 27 -62.08 -14.14 0.84
C ALA A 27 -60.88 -13.27 1.22
N LEU A 28 -60.73 -12.92 2.50
CA LEU A 28 -59.59 -12.18 3.03
C LEU A 28 -58.28 -12.97 2.92
N ASP A 29 -58.30 -14.26 3.27
CA ASP A 29 -57.14 -15.16 3.12
C ASP A 29 -56.71 -15.25 1.64
N TYR A 30 -57.66 -15.39 0.71
CA TYR A 30 -57.38 -15.43 -0.73
C TYR A 30 -56.72 -14.14 -1.22
N TYR A 31 -57.25 -12.98 -0.82
CA TYR A 31 -56.68 -11.68 -1.20
C TYR A 31 -55.26 -11.51 -0.66
N ARG A 32 -55.03 -11.93 0.60
CA ARG A 32 -53.72 -11.84 1.25
C ARG A 32 -52.67 -12.75 0.60
N ILE A 33 -53.01 -14.01 0.33
CA ILE A 33 -52.14 -14.95 -0.40
C ILE A 33 -51.77 -14.39 -1.77
N SER A 34 -52.74 -13.82 -2.49
CA SER A 34 -52.49 -13.25 -3.82
C SER A 34 -51.51 -12.06 -3.76
N THR A 35 -51.58 -11.25 -2.69
CA THR A 35 -50.67 -10.12 -2.46
C THR A 35 -49.25 -10.61 -2.18
N ILE A 36 -49.08 -11.57 -1.26
CA ILE A 36 -47.77 -12.17 -0.96
C ILE A 36 -47.18 -12.80 -2.23
N THR A 37 -47.97 -13.58 -2.97
CA THR A 37 -47.53 -14.23 -4.20
C THR A 37 -47.07 -13.22 -5.25
N LYS A 38 -47.78 -12.09 -5.39
CA LYS A 38 -47.41 -11.01 -6.31
C LYS A 38 -46.07 -10.38 -5.93
N VAL A 39 -45.87 -10.01 -4.66
CA VAL A 39 -44.61 -9.43 -4.17
C VAL A 39 -43.46 -10.41 -4.34
N MET A 40 -43.67 -11.70 -4.08
CA MET A 40 -42.64 -12.73 -4.27
C MET A 40 -42.29 -12.95 -5.75
N THR A 41 -43.26 -12.89 -6.65
CA THR A 41 -43.03 -13.01 -8.09
C THR A 41 -42.27 -11.79 -8.61
N GLU A 42 -42.59 -10.60 -8.11
CA GLU A 42 -41.83 -9.38 -8.40
C GLU A 42 -40.39 -9.48 -7.88
N HIS A 43 -40.18 -10.02 -6.68
CA HIS A 43 -38.84 -10.27 -6.14
C HIS A 43 -38.04 -11.29 -6.97
N ASP A 44 -38.66 -12.40 -7.39
CA ASP A 44 -38.03 -13.39 -8.28
C ASP A 44 -37.57 -12.72 -9.58
N LEU A 45 -38.49 -12.00 -10.25
CA LEU A 45 -38.18 -11.25 -11.46
C LEU A 45 -37.08 -10.22 -11.23
N ASN A 46 -37.08 -9.52 -10.09
CA ASN A 46 -36.07 -8.54 -9.76
C ASN A 46 -34.69 -9.18 -9.50
N THR A 47 -34.67 -10.38 -8.92
CA THR A 47 -33.45 -11.16 -8.69
C THR A 47 -32.88 -11.70 -10.01
N GLU A 48 -33.73 -12.21 -10.91
CA GLU A 48 -33.32 -12.65 -12.25
C GLU A 48 -32.87 -11.48 -13.13
N ALA A 49 -33.58 -10.36 -13.06
CA ALA A 49 -33.16 -9.10 -13.70
C ALA A 49 -31.81 -8.67 -13.17
N TYR A 50 -31.58 -8.73 -11.85
CA TYR A 50 -30.27 -8.45 -11.26
C TYR A 50 -29.18 -9.38 -11.79
N GLN A 51 -29.40 -10.71 -11.84
CA GLN A 51 -28.39 -11.65 -12.35
C GLN A 51 -28.01 -11.31 -13.80
N THR A 52 -29.00 -10.89 -14.58
CA THR A 52 -28.81 -10.44 -15.96
C THR A 52 -28.08 -9.11 -16.02
N GLU A 53 -28.47 -8.12 -15.23
CA GLU A 53 -27.81 -6.81 -15.08
C GLU A 53 -26.36 -6.95 -14.63
N HIS A 54 -26.09 -7.83 -13.67
CA HIS A 54 -24.74 -8.14 -13.18
C HIS A 54 -23.89 -8.78 -14.27
N PHE A 55 -24.43 -9.78 -14.98
CA PHE A 55 -23.77 -10.39 -16.13
C PHE A 55 -23.46 -9.35 -17.21
N PHE A 56 -24.40 -8.45 -17.52
CA PHE A 56 -24.21 -7.35 -18.46
C PHE A 56 -23.18 -6.33 -17.96
N ALA A 57 -23.26 -5.88 -16.71
CA ALA A 57 -22.32 -4.91 -16.13
C ALA A 57 -20.89 -5.45 -16.14
N LYS A 58 -20.71 -6.74 -15.86
CA LYS A 58 -19.42 -7.43 -15.95
C LYS A 58 -18.87 -7.47 -17.38
N THR A 59 -19.76 -7.56 -18.36
CA THR A 59 -19.44 -7.66 -19.79
C THR A 59 -19.16 -6.28 -20.42
N PHE A 60 -19.92 -5.25 -20.04
CA PHE A 60 -19.95 -3.94 -20.73
C PHE A 60 -19.35 -2.76 -19.93
N GLN A 61 -18.72 -3.01 -18.78
CA GLN A 61 -17.87 -2.06 -18.04
C GLN A 61 -18.54 -0.78 -17.49
N GLU A 62 -19.84 -0.76 -17.22
CA GLU A 62 -20.53 0.37 -16.56
C GLU A 62 -20.60 0.26 -15.03
N GLU A 63 -21.05 1.33 -14.35
CA GLU A 63 -21.10 1.55 -12.88
C GLU A 63 -21.77 0.42 -12.06
N SER A 64 -21.10 -0.72 -11.94
CA SER A 64 -21.69 -1.92 -11.36
C SER A 64 -22.03 -1.73 -9.88
N CYS A 65 -21.15 -1.16 -9.05
CA CYS A 65 -21.41 -1.06 -7.61
C CYS A 65 -22.54 -0.09 -7.23
N ASN A 66 -22.74 1.04 -7.93
CA ASN A 66 -23.87 1.94 -7.66
C ASN A 66 -25.21 1.27 -7.98
N ILE A 67 -25.28 0.60 -9.13
CA ILE A 67 -26.47 -0.13 -9.56
C ILE A 67 -26.75 -1.29 -8.59
N MET A 68 -25.72 -2.08 -8.28
CA MET A 68 -25.83 -3.22 -7.39
C MET A 68 -26.23 -2.83 -5.95
N THR A 69 -25.66 -1.77 -5.39
CA THR A 69 -26.00 -1.31 -4.01
C THR A 69 -27.42 -0.73 -3.94
N THR A 70 -27.84 0.04 -4.95
CA THR A 70 -29.22 0.52 -5.08
C THR A 70 -30.21 -0.63 -5.16
N ARG A 71 -29.86 -1.67 -5.93
CA ARG A 71 -30.70 -2.88 -6.09
C ARG A 71 -30.75 -3.72 -4.83
N VAL A 72 -29.65 -3.89 -4.11
CA VAL A 72 -29.62 -4.55 -2.79
C VAL A 72 -30.54 -3.84 -1.80
N ALA A 73 -30.56 -2.51 -1.79
CA ALA A 73 -31.49 -1.75 -0.95
C ALA A 73 -32.96 -2.01 -1.31
N GLN A 74 -33.30 -2.08 -2.61
CA GLN A 74 -34.66 -2.42 -3.06
C GLN A 74 -35.06 -3.85 -2.68
N LEU A 75 -34.18 -4.82 -2.92
CA LEU A 75 -34.44 -6.23 -2.59
C LEU A 75 -34.56 -6.44 -1.08
N LYS A 76 -33.72 -5.77 -0.27
CA LYS A 76 -33.83 -5.77 1.19
C LYS A 76 -35.23 -5.38 1.65
N GLU A 77 -35.78 -4.30 1.11
CA GLU A 77 -37.10 -3.80 1.45
C GLU A 77 -38.22 -4.76 1.01
N GLN A 78 -38.07 -5.40 -0.14
CA GLN A 78 -39.01 -6.43 -0.62
C GLN A 78 -38.99 -7.68 0.27
N VAL A 79 -37.80 -8.20 0.61
CA VAL A 79 -37.65 -9.34 1.54
C VAL A 79 -38.28 -9.03 2.89
N ARG A 80 -38.06 -7.81 3.42
CA ARG A 80 -38.65 -7.36 4.69
C ARG A 80 -40.17 -7.40 4.66
N LYS A 81 -40.79 -6.84 3.61
CA LYS A 81 -42.26 -6.86 3.44
C LYS A 81 -42.82 -8.27 3.36
N VAL A 82 -42.20 -9.15 2.58
CA VAL A 82 -42.64 -10.56 2.49
C VAL A 82 -42.55 -11.23 3.86
N GLY A 83 -41.47 -11.00 4.63
CA GLY A 83 -41.32 -11.55 5.97
C GLY A 83 -42.41 -11.08 6.95
N GLU A 84 -42.76 -9.78 6.94
CA GLU A 84 -43.83 -9.20 7.77
C GLU A 84 -45.21 -9.77 7.41
N ASP A 85 -45.51 -9.89 6.12
CA ASP A 85 -46.78 -10.44 5.64
C ASP A 85 -46.92 -11.94 5.96
N LEU A 86 -45.82 -12.70 5.89
CA LEU A 86 -45.80 -14.13 6.20
C LEU A 86 -45.92 -14.39 7.71
N GLY A 87 -45.24 -13.58 8.53
CA GLY A 87 -45.31 -13.66 10.00
C GLY A 87 -46.70 -13.32 10.54
N THR A 88 -47.43 -12.44 9.86
CA THR A 88 -48.81 -12.09 10.23
C THR A 88 -49.86 -13.08 9.69
N TYR A 89 -49.50 -13.93 8.72
CA TYR A 89 -50.37 -15.01 8.18
C TYR A 89 -50.44 -16.23 9.11
N SER A 90 -49.34 -16.56 9.78
CA SER A 90 -49.25 -17.73 10.67
C SER A 90 -50.22 -17.71 11.86
N ARG A 91 -50.62 -16.51 12.32
CA ARG A 91 -51.48 -16.32 13.50
C ARG A 91 -52.98 -16.53 13.23
N PHE A 92 -53.45 -16.60 11.97
CA PHE A 92 -54.90 -16.53 11.67
C PHE A 92 -55.45 -17.50 10.60
N SER A 93 -54.62 -18.19 9.80
CA SER A 93 -55.11 -19.06 8.72
C SER A 93 -55.36 -20.51 9.19
N ILE A 94 -56.62 -20.86 9.43
CA ILE A 94 -57.07 -22.24 9.71
C ILE A 94 -57.19 -23.07 8.41
N PHE A 95 -57.35 -22.43 7.25
CA PHE A 95 -57.89 -23.11 6.06
C PHE A 95 -56.90 -23.58 5.00
N LYS A 96 -55.60 -23.23 5.02
CA LYS A 96 -54.64 -23.75 4.01
C LYS A 96 -53.19 -23.85 4.49
N LYS A 97 -52.87 -24.93 5.22
CA LYS A 97 -51.50 -25.26 5.65
C LYS A 97 -50.53 -25.45 4.47
N LYS A 98 -50.96 -26.07 3.37
CA LYS A 98 -50.13 -26.30 2.18
C LYS A 98 -49.67 -25.02 1.48
N ASP A 99 -50.57 -24.04 1.34
CA ASP A 99 -50.24 -22.78 0.67
C ASP A 99 -49.26 -21.97 1.53
N TYR A 100 -49.41 -22.01 2.85
CA TYR A 100 -48.46 -21.42 3.79
C TYR A 100 -47.07 -22.07 3.71
N ASP A 101 -46.99 -23.41 3.74
CA ASP A 101 -45.71 -24.13 3.67
C ASP A 101 -44.99 -23.84 2.34
N TYR A 102 -45.73 -23.74 1.23
CA TYR A 102 -45.21 -23.32 -0.07
C TYR A 102 -44.64 -21.89 -0.05
N LEU A 103 -45.40 -20.92 0.47
CA LEU A 103 -44.96 -19.53 0.58
C LEU A 103 -43.74 -19.39 1.51
N LYS A 104 -43.72 -20.13 2.61
CA LYS A 104 -42.61 -20.17 3.57
C LYS A 104 -41.34 -20.72 2.92
N ARG A 105 -41.43 -21.83 2.17
CA ARG A 105 -40.30 -22.37 1.42
C ARG A 105 -39.74 -21.35 0.45
N LYS A 106 -40.63 -20.74 -0.34
CA LYS A 106 -40.26 -19.75 -1.34
C LYS A 106 -39.61 -18.52 -0.69
N TYR A 107 -40.08 -18.08 0.47
CA TYR A 107 -39.47 -16.99 1.24
C TYR A 107 -38.04 -17.30 1.67
N PHE A 108 -37.75 -18.50 2.17
CA PHE A 108 -36.38 -18.88 2.52
C PHE A 108 -35.47 -18.96 1.30
N LEU A 109 -35.95 -19.48 0.17
CA LEU A 109 -35.19 -19.47 -1.08
C LEU A 109 -34.83 -18.03 -1.52
N LEU A 110 -35.76 -17.08 -1.38
CA LEU A 110 -35.48 -15.67 -1.68
C LEU A 110 -34.39 -15.10 -0.77
N GLN A 111 -34.47 -15.36 0.54
CA GLN A 111 -33.45 -14.93 1.49
C GLN A 111 -32.07 -15.53 1.21
N LEU A 112 -32.00 -16.81 0.86
CA LEU A 112 -30.74 -17.49 0.55
C LEU A 112 -30.11 -16.95 -0.74
N ARG A 113 -30.93 -16.68 -1.78
CA ARG A 113 -30.47 -15.98 -2.99
C ARG A 113 -29.97 -14.58 -2.67
N PHE A 114 -30.71 -13.86 -1.82
CA PHE A 114 -30.32 -12.52 -1.39
C PHE A 114 -29.01 -12.54 -0.58
N LEU A 115 -28.77 -13.53 0.28
CA LEU A 115 -27.51 -13.72 0.97
C LEU A 115 -26.34 -13.91 -0.01
N ALA A 116 -26.50 -14.81 -0.99
CA ALA A 116 -25.48 -15.07 -1.99
C ALA A 116 -25.12 -13.79 -2.78
N LEU A 117 -26.15 -13.03 -3.17
CA LEU A 117 -26.00 -11.72 -3.78
C LEU A 117 -25.21 -10.75 -2.89
N VAL A 118 -25.58 -10.60 -1.62
CA VAL A 118 -24.89 -9.72 -0.69
C VAL A 118 -23.41 -10.12 -0.52
N GLN A 119 -23.12 -11.42 -0.49
CA GLN A 119 -21.75 -11.92 -0.41
C GLN A 119 -20.94 -11.58 -1.68
N GLU A 120 -21.55 -11.67 -2.85
CA GLU A 120 -20.94 -11.29 -4.14
C GLU A 120 -20.67 -9.79 -4.20
N VAL A 121 -21.66 -8.96 -3.87
CA VAL A 121 -21.49 -7.49 -3.79
C VAL A 121 -20.43 -7.12 -2.76
N ASN A 122 -20.38 -7.81 -1.61
CA ASN A 122 -19.34 -7.58 -0.61
C ASN A 122 -17.93 -7.91 -1.11
N LYS A 123 -17.81 -8.91 -1.99
CA LYS A 123 -16.54 -9.28 -2.62
C LYS A 123 -16.09 -8.26 -3.65
N GLU A 124 -17.02 -7.72 -4.43
CA GLU A 124 -16.70 -6.80 -5.53
C GLU A 124 -16.67 -5.32 -5.12
N CYS A 125 -17.50 -4.92 -4.16
CA CYS A 125 -17.75 -3.52 -3.79
C CYS A 125 -17.24 -3.16 -2.39
N ASN A 126 -16.22 -3.85 -1.88
CA ASN A 126 -15.55 -3.58 -0.60
C ASN A 126 -16.46 -3.71 0.64
N LYS A 127 -17.20 -4.81 0.73
CA LYS A 127 -18.02 -5.18 1.91
C LYS A 127 -18.94 -4.06 2.42
N PRO A 128 -19.81 -3.46 1.58
CA PRO A 128 -20.69 -2.38 2.04
C PRO A 128 -21.78 -2.86 3.02
N TYR A 129 -22.02 -4.17 3.11
CA TYR A 129 -23.06 -4.74 3.96
C TYR A 129 -22.52 -5.77 4.96
N LEU A 130 -23.10 -5.78 6.16
CA LEU A 130 -22.91 -6.82 7.17
C LEU A 130 -24.13 -7.75 7.16
N PRO A 131 -24.03 -8.96 6.56
CA PRO A 131 -25.08 -9.96 6.66
C PRO A 131 -25.12 -10.58 8.06
N ILE A 132 -26.31 -10.65 8.64
CA ILE A 132 -26.60 -11.26 9.93
C ILE A 132 -27.61 -12.37 9.70
N LEU A 133 -27.25 -13.61 10.03
CA LEU A 133 -28.18 -14.75 9.96
C LEU A 133 -28.81 -14.94 11.34
N PHE A 134 -30.13 -14.92 11.39
CA PHE A 134 -30.90 -15.14 12.61
C PHE A 134 -31.71 -16.42 12.49
N PHE A 135 -31.30 -17.44 13.23
CA PHE A 135 -32.01 -18.71 13.33
C PHE A 135 -32.99 -18.66 14.50
N TYR A 136 -34.27 -18.83 14.20
CA TYR A 136 -35.36 -18.80 15.18
C TYR A 136 -36.04 -20.17 15.29
N GLU A 137 -36.80 -20.34 16.36
CA GLU A 137 -37.69 -21.48 16.57
C GLU A 137 -39.11 -20.99 16.84
N ILE A 138 -40.10 -21.70 16.28
CA ILE A 138 -41.52 -21.32 16.38
C ILE A 138 -41.99 -21.48 17.83
N ASP A 139 -42.86 -20.58 18.29
CA ASP A 139 -43.47 -20.58 19.63
C ASP A 139 -42.48 -20.48 20.80
N GLN A 140 -41.25 -20.00 20.55
CA GLN A 140 -40.24 -19.75 21.57
C GLN A 140 -40.16 -18.23 21.90
N ASP A 141 -40.46 -17.87 23.15
CA ASP A 141 -40.47 -16.48 23.63
C ASP A 141 -39.12 -15.74 23.41
N ASP A 142 -37.99 -16.42 23.64
CA ASP A 142 -36.66 -15.86 23.40
C ASP A 142 -36.42 -15.53 21.91
N SER A 143 -36.95 -16.33 20.99
CA SER A 143 -36.84 -16.07 19.54
C SER A 143 -37.65 -14.84 19.14
N GLU A 144 -38.84 -14.64 19.71
CA GLU A 144 -39.65 -13.46 19.46
C GLU A 144 -38.97 -12.18 20.00
N LYS A 145 -38.46 -12.24 21.24
CA LYS A 145 -37.67 -11.14 21.84
C LYS A 145 -36.44 -10.79 21.00
N GLN A 146 -35.71 -11.79 20.52
CA GLN A 146 -34.54 -11.57 19.66
C GLN A 146 -34.92 -10.88 18.34
N GLY A 147 -36.08 -11.23 17.77
CA GLY A 147 -36.62 -10.56 16.59
C GLY A 147 -36.82 -9.06 16.79
N TYR A 148 -37.36 -8.62 17.93
CA TYR A 148 -37.50 -7.20 18.26
C TYR A 148 -36.15 -6.48 18.40
N VAL A 149 -35.17 -7.11 19.06
CA VAL A 149 -33.80 -6.57 19.19
C VAL A 149 -33.17 -6.36 17.81
N LEU A 150 -33.28 -7.34 16.93
CA LEU A 150 -32.75 -7.28 15.57
C LEU A 150 -33.48 -6.24 14.71
N GLN A 151 -34.79 -6.08 14.89
CA GLN A 151 -35.56 -5.05 14.21
C GLN A 151 -35.10 -3.64 14.60
N GLN A 152 -34.78 -3.41 15.88
CA GLN A 152 -34.21 -2.15 16.34
C GLN A 152 -32.84 -1.88 15.69
N LEU A 153 -31.94 -2.87 15.70
CA LEU A 153 -30.63 -2.75 15.05
C LEU A 153 -30.75 -2.48 13.54
N SER A 154 -31.72 -3.11 12.87
CA SER A 154 -31.97 -2.90 11.44
C SER A 154 -32.41 -1.48 11.12
N LYS A 155 -33.02 -0.76 12.05
CA LYS A 155 -33.37 0.66 11.88
C LYS A 155 -32.17 1.57 12.14
N GLU A 156 -31.34 1.23 13.13
CA GLU A 156 -30.14 2.01 13.48
C GLU A 156 -29.08 1.95 12.36
N TYR A 157 -28.93 0.80 11.71
CA TYR A 157 -27.93 0.57 10.65
C TYR A 157 -28.57 0.25 9.29
N GLU A 158 -29.66 0.94 8.95
CA GLU A 158 -30.55 0.62 7.83
C GLU A 158 -29.84 0.44 6.47
N GLN A 159 -28.74 1.16 6.23
CA GLN A 159 -28.01 1.07 4.95
C GLN A 159 -26.87 0.04 4.97
N GLN A 160 -26.50 -0.51 6.13
CA GLN A 160 -25.26 -1.27 6.31
C GLN A 160 -25.47 -2.68 6.82
N ILE A 161 -26.57 -2.99 7.52
CA ILE A 161 -26.84 -4.37 7.99
C ILE A 161 -27.94 -5.03 7.19
N ILE A 162 -27.81 -6.33 6.96
CA ILE A 162 -28.82 -7.15 6.27
C ILE A 162 -29.15 -8.32 7.18
N ILE A 163 -30.38 -8.39 7.66
CA ILE A 163 -30.84 -9.43 8.58
C ILE A 163 -31.64 -10.46 7.80
N LEU A 164 -31.22 -11.71 7.88
CA LEU A 164 -31.87 -12.85 7.24
C LEU A 164 -32.40 -13.78 8.33
N THR A 165 -33.70 -14.01 8.35
CA THR A 165 -34.41 -14.76 9.39
C THR A 165 -34.77 -16.16 8.90
N LEU A 166 -34.20 -17.19 9.51
CA LEU A 166 -34.32 -18.59 9.08
C LEU A 166 -34.94 -19.44 10.19
N ASP A 167 -35.92 -20.26 9.85
CA ASP A 167 -36.46 -21.25 10.80
C ASP A 167 -35.49 -22.42 10.90
N LYS A 168 -34.88 -22.59 12.07
CA LYS A 168 -33.88 -23.64 12.34
C LYS A 168 -34.42 -25.04 12.04
N ASN A 169 -35.68 -25.28 12.32
CA ASN A 169 -36.30 -26.61 12.25
C ASN A 169 -37.02 -26.85 10.91
N TYR A 170 -36.87 -25.94 9.94
CA TYR A 170 -37.52 -26.08 8.64
C TYR A 170 -36.85 -27.17 7.80
N LYS A 171 -37.54 -28.30 7.61
CA LYS A 171 -37.01 -29.50 6.93
C LYS A 171 -37.25 -29.50 5.42
N ASP A 172 -38.22 -28.72 4.95
CA ASP A 172 -38.65 -28.74 3.54
C ASP A 172 -37.71 -27.95 2.61
N GLU A 173 -36.74 -27.21 3.16
CA GLU A 173 -35.67 -26.54 2.42
C GLU A 173 -34.27 -27.00 2.90
N PRO A 174 -33.60 -27.90 2.15
CA PRO A 174 -32.31 -28.47 2.55
C PRO A 174 -31.20 -27.43 2.77
N LEU A 175 -31.23 -26.30 2.08
CA LEU A 175 -30.21 -25.25 2.22
C LEU A 175 -30.22 -24.59 3.61
N VAL A 176 -31.40 -24.49 4.25
CA VAL A 176 -31.51 -23.98 5.61
C VAL A 176 -30.81 -24.94 6.59
N GLN A 177 -31.01 -26.25 6.40
CA GLN A 177 -30.35 -27.28 7.20
C GLN A 177 -28.84 -27.31 6.96
N LEU A 178 -28.39 -27.15 5.71
CA LEU A 178 -26.98 -27.07 5.37
C LEU A 178 -26.30 -25.88 6.07
N LEU A 179 -26.92 -24.70 6.09
CA LEU A 179 -26.38 -23.55 6.82
C LEU A 179 -26.36 -23.81 8.32
N ALA A 180 -27.43 -24.36 8.89
CA ALA A 180 -27.49 -24.71 10.31
C ALA A 180 -26.38 -25.69 10.71
N GLN A 181 -26.07 -26.68 9.87
CA GLN A 181 -24.98 -27.63 10.06
C GLN A 181 -23.60 -26.97 9.90
N THR A 182 -23.43 -26.13 8.88
CA THR A 182 -22.16 -25.42 8.60
C THR A 182 -21.72 -24.57 9.80
N TYR A 183 -22.68 -23.95 10.49
CA TYR A 183 -22.43 -23.12 11.68
C TYR A 183 -22.66 -23.85 13.01
N ASN A 184 -22.85 -25.18 13.00
CA ASN A 184 -23.07 -26.02 14.19
C ASN A 184 -24.20 -25.50 15.12
N ILE A 185 -25.33 -25.12 14.55
CA ILE A 185 -26.46 -24.52 15.30
C ILE A 185 -27.26 -25.60 16.03
N THR A 186 -27.12 -25.66 17.35
CA THR A 186 -27.77 -26.68 18.20
C THR A 186 -29.02 -26.18 18.94
N ARG A 187 -29.21 -24.87 19.09
CA ARG A 187 -30.34 -24.23 19.80
C ARG A 187 -30.83 -22.98 19.06
N ALA A 188 -32.00 -22.47 19.43
CA ALA A 188 -32.51 -21.16 19.00
C ALA A 188 -32.85 -20.31 20.25
N PRO A 189 -32.92 -18.96 20.14
CA PRO A 189 -32.44 -18.17 19.01
C PRO A 189 -30.93 -18.28 18.84
N THR A 190 -30.43 -18.24 17.61
CA THR A 190 -28.99 -18.15 17.32
C THR A 190 -28.75 -17.08 16.26
N ILE A 191 -27.78 -16.20 16.52
CA ILE A 191 -27.35 -15.17 15.57
C ILE A 191 -25.95 -15.51 15.08
N ILE A 192 -25.73 -15.39 13.78
CA ILE A 192 -24.41 -15.46 13.15
C ILE A 192 -24.10 -14.09 12.58
N LEU A 193 -22.97 -13.54 13.00
CA LEU A 193 -22.43 -12.28 12.53
C LEU A 193 -20.96 -12.51 12.17
N GLU A 194 -20.62 -12.32 10.90
CA GLU A 194 -19.39 -12.85 10.28
C GLU A 194 -19.23 -14.36 10.54
N ASN A 195 -18.30 -14.73 11.42
CA ASN A 195 -17.97 -16.10 11.82
C ASN A 195 -18.24 -16.36 13.31
N THR A 196 -18.86 -15.39 14.00
CA THR A 196 -19.17 -15.50 15.43
C THR A 196 -20.61 -15.96 15.61
N VAL A 197 -20.79 -17.02 16.39
CA VAL A 197 -22.10 -17.62 16.70
C VAL A 197 -22.54 -17.20 18.09
N TYR A 198 -23.63 -16.46 18.19
CA TYR A 198 -24.28 -16.07 19.44
C TYR A 198 -25.46 -17.00 19.68
N SER A 199 -25.38 -17.83 20.72
CA SER A 199 -26.45 -18.78 21.06
C SER A 199 -27.26 -18.29 22.25
N GLY A 200 -28.59 -18.27 22.10
CA GLY A 200 -29.52 -17.72 23.09
C GLY A 200 -29.81 -16.23 22.88
N LEU A 201 -30.72 -15.71 23.72
CA LEU A 201 -31.14 -14.30 23.66
C LEU A 201 -29.93 -13.38 23.92
N THR A 202 -29.62 -12.55 22.92
CA THR A 202 -28.49 -11.63 22.92
C THR A 202 -29.03 -10.19 22.78
N TYR A 203 -28.67 -9.35 23.74
CA TYR A 203 -29.17 -7.97 23.82
C TYR A 203 -28.39 -7.00 22.92
N THR A 204 -29.01 -5.85 22.64
CA THR A 204 -28.50 -4.81 21.73
C THR A 204 -27.07 -4.40 22.04
N GLY A 205 -26.68 -4.21 23.31
CA GLY A 205 -25.34 -3.72 23.65
C GLY A 205 -24.21 -4.62 23.13
N GLN A 206 -24.35 -5.93 23.26
CA GLN A 206 -23.34 -6.89 22.80
C GLN A 206 -23.27 -6.95 21.27
N LEU A 207 -24.42 -7.00 20.60
CA LEU A 207 -24.50 -7.00 19.14
C LEU A 207 -24.00 -5.68 18.56
N ASN A 208 -24.35 -4.56 19.17
CA ASN A 208 -23.97 -3.22 18.71
C ASN A 208 -22.45 -3.04 18.75
N GLN A 209 -21.79 -3.50 19.80
CA GLN A 209 -20.32 -3.45 19.87
C GLN A 209 -19.68 -4.25 18.73
N THR A 210 -20.17 -5.47 18.44
CA THR A 210 -19.64 -6.29 17.34
C THR A 210 -19.90 -5.66 15.97
N ILE A 211 -21.10 -5.08 15.76
CA ILE A 211 -21.46 -4.36 14.54
C ILE A 211 -20.55 -3.14 14.35
N ILE A 212 -20.33 -2.36 15.42
CA ILE A 212 -19.43 -1.21 15.41
C ILE A 212 -18.00 -1.66 15.10
N ASP A 213 -17.50 -2.71 15.75
CA ASP A 213 -16.14 -3.21 15.52
C ASP A 213 -15.95 -3.69 14.07
N TYR A 214 -17.00 -4.26 13.46
CA TYR A 214 -16.99 -4.64 12.04
C TYR A 214 -16.99 -3.43 11.12
N LEU A 215 -17.95 -2.52 11.29
CA LEU A 215 -18.16 -1.36 10.42
C LEU A 215 -17.06 -0.30 10.59
N ARG A 216 -16.40 -0.26 11.75
CA ARG A 216 -15.31 0.65 12.08
C ARG A 216 -13.96 -0.03 12.09
N ARG A 217 -13.81 -1.17 11.40
CA ARG A 217 -12.54 -1.90 11.33
C ARG A 217 -11.41 -0.96 10.86
N PRO A 218 -10.34 -0.79 11.65
CA PRO A 218 -9.20 0.02 11.24
C PRO A 218 -8.45 -0.65 10.09
N ASP A 219 -7.92 0.16 9.19
CA ASP A 219 -6.96 -0.22 8.14
C ASP A 219 -7.40 -1.45 7.31
N PRO A 220 -8.60 -1.43 6.70
CA PRO A 220 -9.23 -2.63 6.14
C PRO A 220 -8.43 -3.28 5.00
N TYR A 221 -7.55 -2.53 4.33
CA TYR A 221 -6.79 -2.99 3.16
C TYR A 221 -5.34 -3.41 3.46
N ALA A 222 -4.87 -3.25 4.70
CA ALA A 222 -3.50 -3.62 5.10
C ALA A 222 -3.43 -4.84 6.05
N GLN A 223 -4.55 -5.53 6.28
CA GLN A 223 -4.65 -6.58 7.30
C GLN A 223 -3.71 -7.78 7.09
N GLU A 224 -3.31 -8.05 5.86
CA GLU A 224 -2.45 -9.17 5.48
C GLU A 224 -0.95 -8.82 5.48
N LEU A 225 -0.59 -7.57 5.77
CA LEU A 225 0.79 -7.12 5.74
C LEU A 225 1.47 -7.25 7.10
N ASP A 226 2.72 -7.73 7.08
CA ASP A 226 3.57 -7.76 8.27
C ASP A 226 4.43 -6.49 8.36
N PHE A 227 3.92 -5.48 9.05
CA PHE A 227 4.65 -4.24 9.32
C PHE A 227 5.86 -4.42 10.24
N SER A 228 6.03 -5.59 10.87
CA SER A 228 7.23 -5.93 11.64
C SER A 228 8.36 -6.51 10.79
N PHE A 229 8.11 -6.82 9.51
CA PHE A 229 9.10 -7.40 8.61
C PHE A 229 10.32 -6.50 8.46
N THR A 230 10.13 -5.24 8.06
CA THR A 230 11.24 -4.31 7.77
C THR A 230 12.11 -4.03 9.01
N PRO A 231 11.54 -3.76 10.21
CA PRO A 231 12.33 -3.67 11.44
C PRO A 231 13.11 -4.95 11.76
N LYS A 232 12.50 -6.13 11.63
CA LYS A 232 13.19 -7.42 11.88
C LYS A 232 14.33 -7.64 10.89
N ALA A 233 14.09 -7.40 9.61
CA ALA A 233 15.09 -7.57 8.55
C ALA A 233 16.28 -6.62 8.73
N ALA A 234 16.02 -5.40 9.22
CA ALA A 234 17.05 -4.43 9.55
C ALA A 234 17.76 -4.70 10.89
N GLY A 235 17.28 -5.63 11.72
CA GLY A 235 17.83 -5.90 13.05
C GLY A 235 17.46 -4.85 14.11
N ILE A 236 16.38 -4.09 13.90
CA ILE A 236 15.87 -3.10 14.85
C ILE A 236 15.27 -3.78 16.08
N ASN A 237 15.62 -3.27 17.26
CA ASN A 237 14.89 -3.57 18.47
C ASN A 237 13.50 -2.91 18.43
N ILE A 238 12.47 -3.69 18.09
CA ILE A 238 11.09 -3.20 17.97
C ILE A 238 10.60 -2.55 19.28
N THR A 239 11.03 -3.02 20.44
CA THR A 239 10.65 -2.42 21.73
C THR A 239 11.17 -1.00 21.86
N LEU A 240 12.43 -0.75 21.45
CA LEU A 240 13.00 0.58 21.44
C LEU A 240 12.30 1.50 20.43
N LEU A 241 11.99 0.98 19.24
CA LEU A 241 11.24 1.73 18.23
C LEU A 241 9.85 2.12 18.76
N ILE A 242 9.15 1.21 19.45
CA ILE A 242 7.86 1.50 20.11
C ILE A 242 8.03 2.61 21.15
N GLU A 243 9.06 2.56 22.00
CA GLU A 243 9.32 3.61 23.00
C GLU A 243 9.56 4.98 22.34
N GLN A 244 10.36 5.03 21.28
CA GLN A 244 10.59 6.26 20.51
C GLN A 244 9.28 6.80 19.93
N MET A 245 8.45 5.96 19.32
CA MET A 245 7.15 6.38 18.78
C MET A 245 6.17 6.85 19.87
N GLU A 246 6.16 6.23 21.05
CA GLU A 246 5.36 6.69 22.20
C GLU A 246 5.78 8.09 22.65
N ASN A 247 7.09 8.35 22.71
CA ASN A 247 7.61 9.67 23.06
C ASN A 247 7.18 10.74 22.04
N ILE A 248 7.22 10.43 20.75
CA ILE A 248 6.77 11.33 19.69
C ILE A 248 5.26 11.58 19.77
N ALA A 249 4.45 10.52 19.91
CA ALA A 249 2.99 10.63 19.95
C ALA A 249 2.48 11.50 21.12
N LYS A 250 3.14 11.41 22.29
CA LYS A 250 2.80 12.16 23.51
C LYS A 250 3.30 13.60 23.52
N ASN A 251 4.33 13.92 22.74
CA ASN A 251 4.91 15.24 22.76
C ASN A 251 4.04 16.25 22.00
N GLU A 252 3.40 17.17 22.72
CA GLU A 252 2.49 18.17 22.15
C GLU A 252 3.19 19.23 21.29
N THR A 253 4.52 19.38 21.40
CA THR A 253 5.28 20.32 20.58
C THR A 253 5.60 19.78 19.18
N VAL A 254 5.43 18.47 18.97
CA VAL A 254 5.67 17.82 17.67
C VAL A 254 4.48 18.08 16.73
N ASP A 255 4.80 18.28 15.45
CA ASP A 255 3.83 18.48 14.37
C ASP A 255 2.73 17.38 14.38
N PRO A 256 1.44 17.73 14.23
CA PRO A 256 0.35 16.76 14.27
C PRO A 256 0.47 15.63 13.23
N PHE A 257 1.06 15.88 12.05
CA PHE A 257 1.28 14.84 11.05
C PHE A 257 2.25 13.78 11.57
N ALA A 258 3.36 14.23 12.16
CA ALA A 258 4.36 13.35 12.77
C ALA A 258 3.78 12.54 13.94
N ARG A 259 2.97 13.17 14.80
CA ARG A 259 2.25 12.48 15.89
C ARG A 259 1.24 11.45 15.36
N GLY A 260 0.54 11.78 14.29
CA GLY A 260 -0.34 10.88 13.55
C GLY A 260 0.41 9.65 13.04
N ASP A 261 1.54 9.84 12.36
CA ASP A 261 2.34 8.73 11.83
C ASP A 261 2.93 7.88 12.96
N ALA A 262 3.46 8.49 14.02
CA ALA A 262 3.97 7.75 15.18
C ALA A 262 2.88 6.89 15.84
N THR A 263 1.67 7.44 15.98
CA THR A 263 0.52 6.72 16.55
C THR A 263 0.05 5.59 15.63
N LEU A 264 0.10 5.79 14.31
CA LEU A 264 -0.21 4.75 13.33
C LEU A 264 0.83 3.61 13.39
N ILE A 265 2.12 3.93 13.44
CA ILE A 265 3.21 2.96 13.60
C ILE A 265 2.97 2.13 14.87
N LEU A 266 2.67 2.78 16.00
CA LEU A 266 2.32 2.08 17.25
C LEU A 266 1.13 1.14 17.05
N GLY A 267 0.09 1.59 16.35
CA GLY A 267 -1.11 0.78 16.08
C GLY A 267 -0.82 -0.46 15.24
N ARG A 268 0.06 -0.35 14.24
CA ARG A 268 0.47 -1.45 13.36
C ARG A 268 1.45 -2.42 14.00
N LEU A 269 2.32 -1.95 14.89
CA LEU A 269 3.32 -2.78 15.59
C LEU A 269 2.81 -3.39 16.91
N THR A 270 1.76 -2.84 17.52
CA THR A 270 1.27 -3.27 18.84
C THR A 270 -0.25 -3.52 18.87
N ASN A 271 -1.06 -2.46 19.04
CA ASN A 271 -2.49 -2.52 19.28
C ASN A 271 -3.27 -1.79 18.18
N LYS A 272 -3.99 -2.57 17.36
CA LYS A 272 -4.80 -2.06 16.23
C LYS A 272 -5.79 -0.95 16.61
N LYS A 273 -6.23 -0.83 17.87
CA LYS A 273 -7.11 0.28 18.30
C LYS A 273 -6.45 1.65 18.11
N ARG A 274 -5.13 1.74 18.32
CA ARG A 274 -4.37 3.01 18.16
C ARG A 274 -4.34 3.52 16.72
N ILE A 275 -4.61 2.67 15.74
CA ILE A 275 -4.73 3.09 14.34
C ILE A 275 -5.83 4.17 14.22
N CYS A 276 -6.97 3.97 14.87
CA CYS A 276 -8.05 4.96 14.86
C CYS A 276 -7.70 6.21 15.66
N ASP A 277 -6.97 6.06 16.76
CA ASP A 277 -6.51 7.21 17.56
C ASP A 277 -5.57 8.11 16.76
N SER A 278 -4.87 7.61 15.74
CA SER A 278 -4.02 8.43 14.87
C SER A 278 -4.81 9.49 14.09
N LEU A 279 -6.08 9.21 13.77
CA LEU A 279 -6.94 10.07 12.96
C LEU A 279 -7.28 11.42 13.62
N GLN A 280 -7.20 11.50 14.94
CA GLN A 280 -7.39 12.78 15.64
C GLN A 280 -6.24 13.75 15.37
N PHE A 281 -5.02 13.25 15.12
CA PHE A 281 -3.86 14.09 14.86
C PHE A 281 -3.86 14.61 13.43
N TYR A 282 -4.24 13.77 12.46
CA TYR A 282 -4.39 14.21 11.08
C TYR A 282 -5.46 15.31 10.92
N ASP A 283 -6.52 15.29 11.73
CA ASP A 283 -7.56 16.34 11.73
C ASP A 283 -7.03 17.69 12.24
N LEU A 284 -5.94 17.69 13.00
CA LEU A 284 -5.30 18.90 13.55
C LEU A 284 -4.22 19.47 12.63
N VAL A 285 -3.87 18.78 11.53
CA VAL A 285 -2.83 19.26 10.61
C VAL A 285 -3.36 20.48 9.86
N ASN A 286 -2.63 21.59 9.96
CA ASN A 286 -2.83 22.75 9.10
C ASN A 286 -1.95 22.58 7.86
N ALA A 287 -2.54 22.05 6.78
CA ALA A 287 -1.80 21.73 5.56
C ALA A 287 -1.14 22.97 4.94
N ARG A 288 0.12 22.83 4.53
CA ARG A 288 0.91 23.89 3.90
C ARG A 288 0.59 24.08 2.42
N ASN A 289 0.08 23.03 1.78
CA ASN A 289 -0.29 23.02 0.37
C ASN A 289 -1.42 22.01 0.09
N HIS A 290 -1.95 22.03 -1.13
CA HIS A 290 -3.03 21.14 -1.56
C HIS A 290 -2.63 19.65 -1.56
N GLU A 291 -1.35 19.31 -1.76
CA GLU A 291 -0.90 17.90 -1.70
C GLU A 291 -0.94 17.35 -0.28
N GLU A 292 -0.45 18.11 0.70
CA GLU A 292 -0.50 17.74 2.11
C GLU A 292 -1.96 17.54 2.55
N GLN A 293 -2.85 18.46 2.15
CA GLN A 293 -4.28 18.33 2.42
C GLN A 293 -4.89 17.09 1.75
N ALA A 294 -4.53 16.81 0.51
CA ALA A 294 -5.00 15.63 -0.20
C ALA A 294 -4.56 14.32 0.49
N LEU A 295 -3.30 14.25 0.94
CA LEU A 295 -2.76 13.08 1.67
C LEU A 295 -3.41 12.88 3.05
N ILE A 296 -3.80 13.94 3.74
CA ILE A 296 -4.58 13.86 5.00
C ILE A 296 -5.94 13.22 4.72
N HIS A 297 -6.61 13.63 3.64
CA HIS A 297 -7.88 13.05 3.23
C HIS A 297 -7.74 11.59 2.77
N GLU A 298 -6.72 11.25 1.98
CA GLU A 298 -6.41 9.87 1.60
C GLU A 298 -6.09 9.00 2.83
N THR A 299 -5.38 9.54 3.82
CA THR A 299 -5.09 8.86 5.09
C THR A 299 -6.40 8.54 5.82
N SER A 300 -7.31 9.50 5.93
CA SER A 300 -8.64 9.28 6.53
C SER A 300 -9.46 8.23 5.77
N ALA A 301 -9.42 8.25 4.44
CA ALA A 301 -10.09 7.26 3.61
C ALA A 301 -9.47 5.86 3.74
N SER A 302 -8.15 5.78 3.89
CA SER A 302 -7.39 4.54 3.98
C SER A 302 -7.57 3.84 5.33
N LEU A 303 -7.35 4.56 6.44
CA LEU A 303 -7.39 3.96 7.78
C LEU A 303 -8.81 3.61 8.22
N GLY A 304 -9.83 4.24 7.63
CA GLY A 304 -11.23 3.92 7.92
C GLY A 304 -11.64 4.40 9.31
N CYS A 305 -11.96 3.48 10.22
CA CYS A 305 -12.42 3.78 11.59
C CYS A 305 -13.81 4.42 11.69
N GLY A 306 -14.75 4.01 10.82
CA GLY A 306 -16.13 4.51 10.82
C GLY A 306 -16.30 5.87 10.17
N ARG A 307 -15.23 6.46 9.62
CA ARG A 307 -15.29 7.66 8.78
C ARG A 307 -15.93 7.32 7.42
N ASN A 308 -16.65 8.28 6.85
CA ASN A 308 -17.22 8.13 5.50
C ASN A 308 -16.10 8.20 4.45
N ARG A 309 -15.55 7.04 4.10
CA ARG A 309 -14.45 6.88 3.14
C ARG A 309 -14.71 7.62 1.83
N ASN A 310 -15.91 7.52 1.27
CA ASN A 310 -16.22 8.10 -0.04
C ASN A 310 -16.17 9.63 0.00
N THR A 311 -16.61 10.25 1.11
CA THR A 311 -16.48 11.69 1.33
C THR A 311 -15.02 12.12 1.35
N PHE A 312 -14.17 11.40 2.08
CA PHE A 312 -12.73 11.72 2.16
C PHE A 312 -12.01 11.50 0.83
N LEU A 313 -12.37 10.48 0.04
CA LEU A 313 -11.84 10.30 -1.31
C LEU A 313 -12.22 11.44 -2.26
N ARG A 314 -13.47 11.92 -2.21
CA ARG A 314 -13.91 13.08 -3.01
C ARG A 314 -13.19 14.36 -2.58
N ALA A 315 -12.98 14.55 -1.28
CA ALA A 315 -12.21 15.66 -0.76
C ALA A 315 -10.75 15.60 -1.24
N ALA A 316 -10.09 14.43 -1.13
CA ALA A 316 -8.75 14.21 -1.65
C ALA A 316 -8.67 14.48 -3.16
N ALA A 317 -9.64 14.01 -3.94
CA ALA A 317 -9.68 14.23 -5.39
C ALA A 317 -9.73 15.72 -5.75
N LYS A 318 -10.55 16.49 -5.02
CA LYS A 318 -10.63 17.95 -5.20
C LYS A 318 -9.27 18.60 -4.96
N GLU A 319 -8.60 18.24 -3.87
CA GLU A 319 -7.30 18.81 -3.52
C GLU A 319 -6.20 18.40 -4.51
N TRP A 320 -6.18 17.14 -4.97
CA TRP A 320 -5.25 16.71 -6.03
C TRP A 320 -5.44 17.43 -7.35
N LYS A 321 -6.69 17.76 -7.71
CA LYS A 321 -6.98 18.57 -8.89
C LYS A 321 -6.40 19.98 -8.75
N LEU A 322 -6.48 20.57 -7.56
CA LEU A 322 -5.86 21.88 -7.25
C LEU A 322 -4.33 21.80 -7.22
N ALA A 323 -3.76 20.67 -6.80
CA ALA A 323 -2.32 20.39 -6.86
C ALA A 323 -1.80 20.04 -8.27
N GLY A 324 -2.66 20.05 -9.29
CA GLY A 324 -2.29 19.78 -10.68
C GLY A 324 -2.15 18.29 -11.04
N ASN A 325 -2.56 17.36 -10.17
CA ASN A 325 -2.55 15.92 -10.45
C ASN A 325 -3.97 15.43 -10.84
N ALA A 326 -4.34 15.69 -12.10
CA ALA A 326 -5.68 15.38 -12.60
C ALA A 326 -5.98 13.87 -12.69
N TYR A 327 -4.97 13.03 -13.02
CA TYR A 327 -5.20 11.60 -13.15
C TYR A 327 -5.43 10.94 -11.78
N ARG A 328 -4.72 11.38 -10.73
CA ARG A 328 -4.94 10.89 -9.36
C ARG A 328 -6.29 11.36 -8.84
N ALA A 329 -6.68 12.59 -9.13
CA ALA A 329 -8.02 13.09 -8.81
C ALA A 329 -9.13 12.22 -9.43
N ASP A 330 -9.04 11.93 -10.74
CA ASP A 330 -9.99 11.04 -11.44
C ASP A 330 -10.02 9.64 -10.84
N LEU A 331 -8.85 9.05 -10.53
CA LEU A 331 -8.77 7.75 -9.89
C LEU A 331 -9.49 7.73 -8.53
N LEU A 332 -9.33 8.77 -7.72
CA LEU A 332 -9.97 8.89 -6.41
C LEU A 332 -11.49 9.12 -6.52
N GLU A 333 -11.96 9.90 -7.49
CA GLU A 333 -13.39 10.06 -7.77
C GLU A 333 -14.03 8.72 -8.16
N LYS A 334 -13.38 7.97 -9.05
CA LYS A 334 -13.81 6.63 -9.45
C LYS A 334 -13.85 5.66 -8.25
N LEU A 335 -12.82 5.70 -7.39
CA LEU A 335 -12.81 4.93 -6.14
C LEU A 335 -13.94 5.31 -5.19
N ALA A 336 -14.27 6.60 -5.10
CA ALA A 336 -15.35 7.09 -4.23
C ALA A 336 -16.74 6.67 -4.73
N ASN A 337 -16.89 6.52 -6.04
CA ASN A 337 -18.13 6.09 -6.69
C ASN A 337 -18.25 4.57 -6.82
N GLY A 338 -17.27 3.80 -6.31
CA GLY A 338 -17.25 2.34 -6.45
C GLY A 338 -17.10 1.86 -7.89
N GLN A 339 -16.58 2.70 -8.79
CA GLN A 339 -16.39 2.36 -10.19
C GLN A 339 -15.19 1.42 -10.36
N ARG A 340 -15.26 0.56 -11.38
CA ARG A 340 -14.13 -0.31 -11.74
C ARG A 340 -12.97 0.54 -12.26
N LEU A 341 -11.80 0.38 -11.66
CA LEU A 341 -10.58 1.03 -12.12
C LEU A 341 -9.90 0.22 -13.22
N ASN A 342 -9.63 0.86 -14.35
CA ASN A 342 -8.75 0.32 -15.39
C ASN A 342 -7.33 0.87 -15.20
N LEU A 343 -6.58 0.21 -14.30
CA LEU A 343 -5.19 0.57 -14.01
C LEU A 343 -4.31 0.21 -15.21
N LYS A 344 -3.59 1.21 -15.75
CA LYS A 344 -2.68 1.04 -16.88
C LYS A 344 -1.28 0.71 -16.37
N PHE A 345 -0.66 -0.30 -16.95
CA PHE A 345 0.69 -0.71 -16.62
C PHE A 345 1.56 -0.74 -17.87
N ASP A 346 2.84 -0.40 -17.70
CA ASP A 346 3.83 -0.45 -18.75
C ASP A 346 4.07 -1.88 -19.24
N GLN A 347 3.90 -2.12 -20.54
CA GLN A 347 4.06 -3.44 -21.12
C GLN A 347 5.53 -3.86 -21.16
N GLN A 348 6.47 -2.91 -21.33
CA GLN A 348 7.89 -3.21 -21.30
C GLN A 348 8.30 -3.72 -19.92
N THR A 349 7.85 -3.08 -18.83
CA THR A 349 8.12 -3.60 -17.48
C THR A 349 7.46 -4.96 -17.22
N ILE A 350 6.21 -5.16 -17.65
CA ILE A 350 5.49 -6.42 -17.43
C ILE A 350 6.15 -7.57 -18.22
N ASN A 351 6.54 -7.30 -19.46
CA ASN A 351 7.11 -8.27 -20.39
C ASN A 351 8.64 -8.32 -20.33
N ALA A 352 9.27 -7.53 -19.45
CA ALA A 352 10.71 -7.55 -19.25
C ALA A 352 11.14 -9.02 -19.10
N ASN A 353 12.12 -9.41 -19.92
CA ASN A 353 12.58 -10.79 -20.03
C ASN A 353 12.82 -11.37 -18.62
N ASN A 354 12.65 -12.68 -18.45
CA ASN A 354 12.90 -13.40 -17.19
C ASN A 354 14.36 -13.30 -16.69
N THR A 355 15.16 -12.35 -17.17
CA THR A 355 16.47 -11.99 -16.63
C THR A 355 16.26 -11.46 -15.21
N VAL A 356 16.47 -12.37 -14.27
CA VAL A 356 16.41 -12.11 -12.84
C VAL A 356 17.83 -11.77 -12.38
N ILE A 357 18.06 -10.50 -12.02
CA ILE A 357 19.33 -10.06 -11.43
C ILE A 357 19.10 -9.94 -9.92
N SER A 358 19.80 -10.76 -9.14
CA SER A 358 19.69 -10.77 -7.67
C SER A 358 18.25 -10.95 -7.15
N GLY A 359 17.41 -11.70 -7.88
CA GLY A 359 16.01 -11.93 -7.52
C GLY A 359 15.02 -10.90 -8.10
N TYR A 360 15.50 -9.87 -8.80
CA TYR A 360 14.68 -8.78 -9.34
C TYR A 360 14.59 -8.82 -10.86
N ARG A 361 13.42 -8.46 -11.39
CA ARG A 361 13.25 -8.26 -12.84
C ARG A 361 13.98 -6.98 -13.24
N THR A 362 14.68 -7.02 -14.36
CA THR A 362 15.30 -5.82 -14.93
C THR A 362 14.69 -5.45 -16.27
N SER A 363 14.33 -4.17 -16.43
CA SER A 363 13.85 -3.59 -17.69
C SER A 363 14.96 -2.84 -18.46
N ILE A 364 16.19 -2.88 -17.93
CA ILE A 364 17.37 -2.22 -18.47
C ILE A 364 18.59 -3.14 -18.31
N THR A 365 19.41 -3.21 -19.34
CA THR A 365 20.65 -4.00 -19.37
C THR A 365 21.75 -3.16 -20.01
N PRO A 366 23.03 -3.36 -19.64
CA PRO A 366 24.14 -2.63 -20.24
C PRO A 366 24.21 -2.76 -21.76
N ILE A 367 24.75 -1.74 -22.43
CA ILE A 367 25.06 -1.73 -23.86
C ILE A 367 26.56 -1.51 -23.99
N LEU A 368 27.31 -2.52 -24.42
CA LEU A 368 28.76 -2.48 -24.44
C LEU A 368 29.30 -2.36 -25.87
N PRO A 369 30.38 -1.58 -26.08
CA PRO A 369 31.08 -1.57 -27.36
C PRO A 369 31.89 -2.86 -27.54
N GLU A 370 32.15 -3.21 -28.80
CA GLU A 370 33.08 -4.30 -29.14
C GLU A 370 34.52 -3.77 -29.23
N ASN A 371 35.51 -4.59 -28.84
CA ASN A 371 36.95 -4.35 -29.04
C ASN A 371 37.57 -3.11 -28.37
N ALA A 372 36.97 -2.58 -27.30
CA ALA A 372 37.57 -1.47 -26.55
C ALA A 372 38.86 -1.91 -25.81
N THR A 373 39.92 -1.10 -25.88
CA THR A 373 41.20 -1.37 -25.21
C THR A 373 41.45 -0.44 -24.02
N THR A 374 40.66 0.62 -23.88
CA THR A 374 40.72 1.56 -22.77
C THR A 374 39.32 1.97 -22.33
N VAL A 375 39.19 2.35 -21.06
CA VAL A 375 37.97 2.93 -20.51
C VAL A 375 38.31 4.07 -19.56
N THR A 376 37.60 5.18 -19.66
CA THR A 376 37.69 6.30 -18.72
C THR A 376 36.44 6.33 -17.85
N ILE A 377 36.63 6.22 -16.54
CA ILE A 377 35.56 6.23 -15.54
C ILE A 377 35.63 7.54 -14.76
N GLY A 378 34.48 8.15 -14.46
CA GLY A 378 34.37 9.35 -13.64
C GLY A 378 34.42 10.65 -14.41
N ASN A 379 34.24 10.61 -15.73
CA ASN A 379 34.24 11.82 -16.56
C ASN A 379 32.91 12.58 -16.47
N THR A 380 31.81 11.89 -16.16
CA THR A 380 30.48 12.51 -16.10
C THR A 380 30.41 13.62 -15.06
N THR A 381 29.75 14.72 -15.41
CA THR A 381 29.49 15.84 -14.50
C THR A 381 28.02 16.26 -14.55
N ILE A 382 27.50 16.68 -13.39
CA ILE A 382 26.23 17.40 -13.27
C ILE A 382 26.51 18.68 -12.51
N THR A 383 26.22 19.83 -13.11
CA THR A 383 26.38 21.13 -12.47
C THR A 383 25.02 21.70 -12.13
N LEU A 384 24.83 22.08 -10.86
CA LEU A 384 23.62 22.72 -10.36
C LEU A 384 23.88 24.19 -10.04
N SER A 385 22.81 24.98 -10.15
CA SER A 385 22.75 26.42 -9.95
C SER A 385 21.47 26.79 -9.18
N SER A 386 21.32 28.05 -8.79
CA SER A 386 20.12 28.54 -8.12
C SER A 386 18.84 28.45 -8.95
N GLY A 387 18.95 28.34 -10.29
CA GLY A 387 17.82 28.17 -11.19
C GLY A 387 17.25 26.75 -11.23
N ASP A 388 17.96 25.78 -10.64
CA ASP A 388 17.57 24.38 -10.65
C ASP A 388 16.44 24.07 -9.65
N ILE A 389 15.62 23.07 -10.00
CA ILE A 389 14.56 22.54 -9.15
C ILE A 389 14.94 21.10 -8.80
N LEU A 390 15.29 20.92 -7.53
CA LEU A 390 15.69 19.65 -6.94
C LEU A 390 14.50 18.93 -6.31
N ILE A 391 14.19 17.74 -6.82
CA ILE A 391 13.26 16.81 -6.18
C ILE A 391 14.03 15.73 -5.46
N SER A 392 13.69 15.47 -4.20
CA SER A 392 14.30 14.39 -3.42
C SER A 392 13.27 13.39 -2.93
N GLN A 393 13.75 12.21 -2.53
CA GLN A 393 12.95 11.30 -1.71
C GLN A 393 12.68 11.92 -0.31
N THR A 394 11.78 11.29 0.44
CA THR A 394 11.42 11.74 1.79
C THR A 394 12.19 10.98 2.86
N ASP A 395 12.25 9.65 2.74
CA ASP A 395 13.01 8.79 3.65
C ASP A 395 14.51 9.12 3.54
N ARG A 396 15.23 9.14 4.67
CA ARG A 396 16.66 9.55 4.75
C ARG A 396 16.95 11.01 4.36
N VAL A 397 15.94 11.84 4.07
CA VAL A 397 16.10 13.27 3.76
C VAL A 397 15.38 14.15 4.77
N TYR A 398 14.10 13.89 5.03
CA TYR A 398 13.29 14.67 5.98
C TYR A 398 12.93 13.89 7.23
N ARG A 399 12.93 12.57 7.12
CA ARG A 399 12.53 11.65 8.19
C ARG A 399 13.13 10.28 7.96
N ASP A 400 13.18 9.53 9.05
CA ASP A 400 13.55 8.13 9.08
C ASP A 400 12.67 7.44 10.12
N TRP A 401 11.63 6.78 9.66
CA TRP A 401 10.73 6.07 10.55
C TRP A 401 11.40 4.88 11.24
N LEU A 402 12.40 4.26 10.59
CA LEU A 402 13.06 3.05 11.06
C LEU A 402 14.01 3.36 12.23
N GLY A 403 14.74 4.48 12.17
CA GLY A 403 15.59 5.00 13.25
C GLY A 403 14.85 5.87 14.27
N GLY A 404 13.52 6.00 14.15
CA GLY A 404 12.69 6.70 15.11
C GLY A 404 12.63 8.22 14.93
N GLN A 405 13.08 8.75 13.80
CA GLN A 405 13.11 10.18 13.49
C GLN A 405 11.93 10.56 12.59
N ILE A 406 10.73 10.65 13.18
CA ILE A 406 9.49 11.04 12.49
C ILE A 406 9.25 12.55 12.63
N ALA A 407 9.19 13.26 11.50
CA ALA A 407 8.85 14.68 11.39
C ALA A 407 7.79 14.87 10.29
N ASN A 408 7.15 16.03 10.15
CA ASN A 408 6.24 16.25 9.01
C ASN A 408 7.03 16.18 7.69
N PRO A 409 6.60 15.39 6.68
CA PRO A 409 7.37 15.21 5.44
C PRO A 409 7.45 16.48 4.57
N TYR A 410 6.62 17.50 4.84
CA TYR A 410 6.69 18.84 4.23
C TYR A 410 7.34 19.88 5.16
N GLY A 411 7.96 19.43 6.25
CA GLY A 411 8.67 20.28 7.20
C GLY A 411 9.93 20.92 6.58
N PRO A 412 10.48 21.96 7.21
CA PRO A 412 11.68 22.64 6.71
C PRO A 412 12.99 21.92 7.09
N GLU A 413 12.95 21.02 8.08
CA GLU A 413 14.14 20.39 8.67
C GLU A 413 14.61 19.20 7.84
N ILE A 414 15.88 19.26 7.42
CA ILE A 414 16.55 18.16 6.71
C ILE A 414 17.30 17.31 7.72
N LEU A 415 17.09 16.00 7.64
CA LEU A 415 17.77 14.99 8.42
C LEU A 415 19.20 14.81 7.91
N VAL A 416 20.19 14.94 8.80
CA VAL A 416 21.62 14.84 8.45
C VAL A 416 22.40 13.84 9.27
N THR A 417 21.80 13.32 10.33
CA THR A 417 22.40 12.33 11.23
C THR A 417 21.53 11.09 11.23
N PHE A 418 22.04 10.01 10.62
CA PHE A 418 21.28 8.78 10.44
C PHE A 418 22.13 7.51 10.41
N SER A 419 21.65 6.51 11.21
CA SER A 419 21.76 5.02 11.22
C SER A 419 22.59 4.17 10.24
N GLU A 420 21.90 3.34 9.46
CA GLU A 420 22.24 1.98 8.98
C GLU A 420 22.62 0.95 10.06
N ARG A 421 23.52 1.27 11.00
CA ARG A 421 24.00 0.34 12.04
C ARG A 421 23.12 0.22 13.27
N LEU A 422 22.15 1.11 13.44
CA LEU A 422 21.15 1.12 14.53
C LEU A 422 21.74 1.25 15.96
N LYS A 423 23.06 1.32 16.07
CA LYS A 423 23.85 1.63 17.27
C LYS A 423 25.16 2.26 16.83
N TYR A 424 25.53 3.37 17.46
CA TYR A 424 26.68 4.16 17.05
C TYR A 424 27.72 4.33 18.13
N ASP A 425 28.97 4.33 17.69
CA ASP A 425 30.02 5.08 18.34
C ASP A 425 29.85 6.56 17.92
N GLU A 426 29.80 7.47 18.89
CA GLU A 426 29.64 8.91 18.62
C GLU A 426 30.74 9.45 17.69
N THR A 427 31.91 8.81 17.68
CA THR A 427 33.03 9.17 16.81
C THR A 427 32.81 8.81 15.33
N GLU A 428 31.89 7.89 15.02
CA GLU A 428 31.55 7.51 13.64
C GLU A 428 30.50 8.46 13.03
N LEU A 429 29.77 9.22 13.85
CA LEU A 429 28.62 10.01 13.38
C LEU A 429 29.01 11.17 12.48
N LEU A 430 30.15 11.81 12.74
CA LEU A 430 30.66 13.00 12.02
C LEU A 430 29.51 13.96 11.59
N PRO A 431 28.73 14.51 12.54
CA PRO A 431 27.50 15.27 12.25
C PRO A 431 27.71 16.51 11.37
N GLU A 432 28.93 17.03 11.33
CA GLU A 432 29.34 18.15 10.50
C GLU A 432 29.39 17.82 9.00
N ILE A 433 29.65 16.56 8.65
CA ILE A 433 29.57 16.05 7.27
C ILE A 433 28.18 15.45 7.03
N GLY A 434 27.68 14.66 7.97
CA GLY A 434 26.37 14.03 7.91
C GLY A 434 26.25 12.85 6.93
N TRP A 435 25.10 12.21 7.01
CA TRP A 435 24.79 10.93 6.37
C TRP A 435 23.71 11.07 5.30
N HIS A 436 23.79 10.20 4.30
CA HIS A 436 22.79 9.96 3.27
C HIS A 436 22.39 11.20 2.46
N GLU A 437 21.36 11.01 1.63
CA GLU A 437 20.76 12.00 0.74
C GLU A 437 20.39 13.28 1.45
N GLY A 438 19.96 13.22 2.72
CA GLY A 438 19.66 14.40 3.53
C GLY A 438 20.87 15.30 3.76
N ALA A 439 22.02 14.76 4.16
CA ALA A 439 23.24 15.55 4.29
C ALA A 439 23.70 16.14 2.95
N ARG A 440 23.61 15.35 1.86
CA ARG A 440 23.97 15.83 0.52
C ARG A 440 23.06 16.95 0.05
N THR A 441 21.76 16.86 0.34
CA THR A 441 20.78 17.90 0.04
C THR A 441 21.07 19.17 0.84
N LYS A 442 21.44 19.04 2.12
CA LYS A 442 21.88 20.19 2.94
C LYS A 442 23.13 20.84 2.37
N ASP A 443 24.11 20.07 1.93
CA ASP A 443 25.33 20.60 1.33
C ASP A 443 25.02 21.44 0.08
N ILE A 444 24.14 20.95 -0.79
CA ILE A 444 23.67 21.69 -1.97
C ILE A 444 22.96 22.98 -1.55
N LYS A 445 21.99 22.94 -0.63
CA LYS A 445 21.23 24.12 -0.19
C LYS A 445 22.08 25.14 0.56
N LYS A 446 23.18 24.71 1.18
CA LYS A 446 24.15 25.60 1.83
C LYS A 446 25.04 26.29 0.79
N ALA A 447 25.39 25.59 -0.29
CA ALA A 447 26.24 26.12 -1.35
C ALA A 447 25.47 27.08 -2.28
N ILE A 448 24.23 26.73 -2.62
CA ILE A 448 23.41 27.48 -3.59
C ILE A 448 21.96 27.59 -3.10
N ASN A 449 21.31 28.71 -3.44
CA ASN A 449 19.88 28.92 -3.15
C ASN A 449 18.99 28.15 -4.14
N ILE A 450 19.05 26.82 -4.08
CA ILE A 450 18.28 25.92 -4.96
C ILE A 450 16.84 25.75 -4.44
N THR A 451 15.89 25.60 -5.35
CA THR A 451 14.53 25.18 -4.98
C THR A 451 14.54 23.68 -4.69
N HIS A 452 14.14 23.28 -3.49
CA HIS A 452 14.11 21.88 -3.08
C HIS A 452 12.70 21.47 -2.64
N ILE A 453 12.19 20.39 -3.21
CA ILE A 453 10.84 19.87 -2.98
C ILE A 453 10.95 18.36 -2.66
N PRO A 454 10.40 17.88 -1.52
CA PRO A 454 10.29 16.45 -1.27
C PRO A 454 9.17 15.81 -2.09
N ALA A 455 9.43 14.63 -2.62
CA ALA A 455 8.41 13.76 -3.21
C ALA A 455 7.72 12.96 -2.11
N VAL A 456 6.55 13.41 -1.67
CA VAL A 456 5.75 12.77 -0.61
C VAL A 456 4.50 12.12 -1.21
N GLY A 457 4.18 10.90 -0.76
CA GLY A 457 2.88 10.28 -1.04
C GLY A 457 2.77 9.68 -2.43
N THR A 458 3.74 8.86 -2.84
CA THR A 458 3.77 8.18 -4.13
C THR A 458 2.60 7.19 -4.28
N LEU A 459 1.82 7.33 -5.36
CA LEU A 459 0.77 6.38 -5.70
C LEU A 459 1.37 5.13 -6.36
N VAL A 460 1.04 3.96 -5.83
CA VAL A 460 1.48 2.66 -6.34
C VAL A 460 0.31 1.71 -6.55
N ALA A 461 0.43 0.84 -7.54
CA ALA A 461 -0.56 -0.19 -7.84
C ALA A 461 0.05 -1.57 -8.04
N LYS A 462 -0.73 -2.59 -7.71
CA LYS A 462 -0.33 -4.00 -7.78
C LYS A 462 -0.72 -4.63 -9.12
N LYS A 463 0.19 -5.39 -9.72
CA LYS A 463 -0.07 -6.29 -10.86
C LYS A 463 0.59 -7.63 -10.60
N GLY A 464 -0.22 -8.70 -10.50
CA GLY A 464 0.28 -9.99 -10.06
C GLY A 464 0.80 -9.90 -8.62
N ASN A 465 2.08 -10.21 -8.41
CA ASN A 465 2.73 -10.15 -7.09
C ASN A 465 3.62 -8.91 -6.90
N SER A 466 3.82 -8.09 -7.94
CA SER A 466 4.67 -6.90 -7.89
C SER A 466 3.86 -5.61 -7.78
N TRP A 467 4.49 -4.59 -7.21
CA TRP A 467 3.94 -3.25 -7.07
C TRP A 467 4.71 -2.28 -7.96
N TYR A 468 4.03 -1.28 -8.48
CA TYR A 468 4.58 -0.34 -9.44
C TYR A 468 4.14 1.08 -9.10
N ALA A 469 5.06 2.04 -9.16
CA ALA A 469 4.78 3.47 -9.07
C ALA A 469 4.41 4.04 -10.45
N SER A 470 3.58 5.09 -10.45
CA SER A 470 3.11 5.72 -11.68
C SER A 470 4.09 6.76 -12.24
N ASP A 471 4.07 6.90 -13.57
CA ASP A 471 4.54 8.10 -14.25
C ASP A 471 3.53 9.27 -14.10
N GLU A 472 3.81 10.39 -14.76
CA GLU A 472 2.97 11.58 -14.75
C GLU A 472 1.65 11.44 -15.53
N GLN A 473 1.51 10.39 -16.36
CA GLN A 473 0.25 10.05 -17.05
C GLN A 473 -0.61 9.03 -16.29
N GLY A 474 -0.18 8.60 -15.09
CA GLY A 474 -0.87 7.58 -14.31
C GLY A 474 -0.70 6.16 -14.85
N ILE A 475 0.36 5.90 -15.63
CA ILE A 475 0.76 4.56 -16.07
C ILE A 475 1.75 4.02 -15.04
N PHE A 476 1.43 2.88 -14.44
CA PHE A 476 2.28 2.23 -13.43
C PHE A 476 3.43 1.47 -14.12
N ARG A 477 4.66 1.98 -13.96
CA ARG A 477 5.85 1.49 -14.71
C ARG A 477 6.97 0.99 -13.83
N PHE A 478 7.22 1.66 -12.72
CA PHE A 478 8.49 1.52 -12.00
C PHE A 478 8.28 0.57 -10.82
N GLU A 479 8.89 -0.61 -10.87
CA GLU A 479 8.72 -1.62 -9.81
C GLU A 479 9.18 -1.06 -8.46
N VAL A 480 8.32 -1.23 -7.45
CA VAL A 480 8.56 -0.84 -6.06
C VAL A 480 8.73 -2.09 -5.21
N PRO A 481 9.87 -2.25 -4.51
CA PRO A 481 10.12 -3.37 -3.62
C PRO A 481 9.04 -3.51 -2.54
N ILE A 482 8.67 -4.76 -2.22
CA ILE A 482 7.59 -5.05 -1.27
C ILE A 482 7.89 -4.54 0.15
N ASP A 483 9.16 -4.42 0.55
CA ASP A 483 9.54 -3.87 1.86
C ASP A 483 9.10 -2.42 2.03
N LYS A 484 9.03 -1.64 0.93
CA LYS A 484 8.53 -0.25 0.96
C LYS A 484 7.02 -0.19 1.20
N LEU A 485 6.27 -1.18 0.72
CA LEU A 485 4.85 -1.32 1.02
C LEU A 485 4.62 -1.71 2.48
N MET A 486 5.58 -2.41 3.09
CA MET A 486 5.56 -2.80 4.51
C MET A 486 6.07 -1.70 5.46
N TYR A 487 6.29 -0.48 4.96
CA TYR A 487 6.50 0.68 5.83
C TYR A 487 5.21 0.95 6.62
N PRO A 488 5.26 1.06 7.97
CA PRO A 488 4.05 1.30 8.75
C PRO A 488 3.43 2.68 8.54
N THR A 489 4.03 3.53 7.71
CA THR A 489 3.48 4.82 7.22
C THR A 489 2.77 4.71 5.86
N THR A 490 2.80 3.56 5.17
CA THR A 490 2.10 3.41 3.88
C THR A 490 0.57 3.37 4.05
N ARG A 491 -0.19 4.09 3.21
CA ARG A 491 -1.66 4.08 3.22
C ARG A 491 -2.18 3.15 2.13
N PHE A 492 -3.22 2.38 2.42
CA PHE A 492 -3.86 1.48 1.45
C PHE A 492 -5.26 1.99 1.12
N LEU A 493 -5.45 2.44 -0.13
CA LEU A 493 -6.75 2.91 -0.62
C LEU A 493 -7.61 1.73 -1.08
N ARG A 494 -6.98 0.68 -1.59
CA ARG A 494 -7.54 -0.63 -1.96
C ARG A 494 -6.45 -1.69 -1.76
N SER A 495 -6.79 -2.97 -1.80
CA SER A 495 -5.80 -4.06 -1.65
C SER A 495 -4.72 -4.10 -2.73
N ASP A 496 -4.92 -3.42 -3.84
CA ASP A 496 -4.01 -3.30 -4.99
C ASP A 496 -3.63 -1.84 -5.32
N ILE A 497 -3.97 -0.87 -4.44
CA ILE A 497 -3.60 0.55 -4.58
C ILE A 497 -3.17 1.10 -3.23
N ALA A 498 -1.94 1.60 -3.16
CA ALA A 498 -1.37 2.17 -1.96
C ALA A 498 -0.71 3.53 -2.24
N VAL A 499 -0.45 4.26 -1.16
CA VAL A 499 0.20 5.56 -1.14
C VAL A 499 1.36 5.48 -0.17
N ILE A 500 2.57 5.57 -0.69
CA ILE A 500 3.81 5.50 0.11
C ILE A 500 4.15 6.93 0.53
N ILE A 501 3.99 7.23 1.82
CA ILE A 501 4.31 8.56 2.37
C ILE A 501 5.81 8.80 2.34
N ASP A 502 6.58 7.82 2.83
CA ASP A 502 8.05 7.91 2.91
C ASP A 502 8.66 7.30 1.65
N SER A 503 8.69 8.08 0.57
CA SER A 503 9.35 7.67 -0.67
C SER A 503 10.84 7.36 -0.43
N HIS A 504 11.34 6.32 -1.08
CA HIS A 504 12.70 5.79 -0.95
C HIS A 504 13.16 5.19 -2.29
N GLY A 505 13.63 6.06 -3.18
CA GLY A 505 14.22 5.68 -4.47
C GLY A 505 13.59 6.35 -5.67
N VAL A 506 14.38 6.53 -6.73
CA VAL A 506 14.00 7.30 -7.93
C VAL A 506 12.68 6.80 -8.56
N ASN A 507 12.40 5.50 -8.47
CA ASN A 507 11.15 4.88 -8.94
C ASN A 507 9.89 5.50 -8.35
N MET A 508 9.97 6.10 -7.16
CA MET A 508 8.83 6.70 -6.47
C MET A 508 8.72 8.22 -6.67
N LEU A 509 9.64 8.84 -7.40
CA LEU A 509 9.72 10.30 -7.56
C LEU A 509 9.25 10.78 -8.93
N VAL A 510 9.13 9.88 -9.93
CA VAL A 510 8.97 10.25 -11.35
C VAL A 510 7.80 11.18 -11.61
N GLU A 511 6.61 10.84 -11.11
CA GLU A 511 5.40 11.65 -11.27
C GLU A 511 5.61 13.09 -10.78
N GLN A 512 6.08 13.23 -9.54
CA GLN A 512 6.29 14.53 -8.91
C GLN A 512 7.42 15.29 -9.59
N ALA A 513 8.50 14.61 -9.99
CA ALA A 513 9.61 15.22 -10.71
C ALA A 513 9.16 15.87 -12.02
N VAL A 514 8.37 15.16 -12.82
CA VAL A 514 7.87 15.71 -14.09
C VAL A 514 6.82 16.80 -13.85
N ARG A 515 5.87 16.59 -12.92
CA ARG A 515 4.81 17.57 -12.64
C ARG A 515 5.36 18.89 -12.07
N TYR A 516 6.41 18.83 -11.26
CA TYR A 516 7.09 20.01 -10.72
C TYR A 516 8.15 20.61 -11.64
N ASN A 517 8.30 20.10 -12.88
CA ASN A 517 9.32 20.53 -13.82
C ASN A 517 10.74 20.51 -13.21
N ALA A 518 11.06 19.44 -12.47
CA ALA A 518 12.37 19.26 -11.88
C ALA A 518 13.46 19.28 -12.95
N THR A 519 14.59 19.92 -12.66
CA THR A 519 15.79 19.82 -13.49
C THR A 519 16.70 18.70 -13.00
N VAL A 520 16.60 18.36 -11.71
CA VAL A 520 17.38 17.31 -11.08
C VAL A 520 16.58 16.54 -10.02
N VAL A 521 16.85 15.23 -9.96
CA VAL A 521 16.35 14.32 -8.92
C VAL A 521 17.53 13.78 -8.11
N LEU A 522 17.40 13.77 -6.79
CA LEU A 522 18.38 13.20 -5.86
C LEU A 522 17.70 12.13 -5.00
N SER A 523 18.16 10.89 -5.13
CA SER A 523 17.55 9.75 -4.44
C SER A 523 18.50 8.55 -4.45
N ASP A 524 17.97 7.39 -4.13
CA ASP A 524 18.66 6.12 -4.14
C ASP A 524 18.32 5.31 -5.41
N CYS A 525 19.27 4.48 -5.85
CA CYS A 525 19.17 3.61 -7.02
C CYS A 525 19.58 2.17 -6.68
N ASP A 526 19.18 1.71 -5.49
CA ASP A 526 19.52 0.39 -4.94
C ASP A 526 18.65 -0.77 -5.46
N HIS A 527 17.90 -0.57 -6.54
CA HIS A 527 17.02 -1.58 -7.14
C HIS A 527 16.90 -1.37 -8.66
N PRO A 528 16.81 -2.44 -9.50
CA PRO A 528 16.71 -2.29 -10.96
C PRO A 528 15.54 -1.39 -11.43
N GLY A 529 14.39 -1.47 -10.75
CA GLY A 529 13.25 -0.58 -11.00
C GLY A 529 13.56 0.91 -10.79
N LYS A 530 14.51 1.25 -9.91
CA LYS A 530 14.98 2.63 -9.67
C LYS A 530 15.88 3.11 -10.80
N VAL A 531 16.74 2.24 -11.33
CA VAL A 531 17.58 2.55 -12.49
C VAL A 531 16.74 2.75 -13.75
N TYR A 532 15.69 1.93 -13.94
CA TYR A 532 14.74 2.12 -15.03
C TYR A 532 13.99 3.46 -14.93
N ALA A 533 13.62 3.88 -13.72
CA ALA A 533 13.04 5.19 -13.48
C ALA A 533 14.04 6.34 -13.76
N ALA A 534 15.31 6.15 -13.40
CA ALA A 534 16.37 7.11 -13.70
C ALA A 534 16.57 7.28 -15.22
N LYS A 535 16.53 6.19 -15.98
CA LYS A 535 16.52 6.23 -17.46
C LYS A 535 15.34 7.04 -17.99
N TYR A 536 14.13 6.79 -17.50
CA TYR A 536 12.93 7.51 -17.93
C TYR A 536 13.02 9.03 -17.67
N LEU A 537 13.57 9.42 -16.51
CA LEU A 537 13.79 10.83 -16.18
C LEU A 537 14.87 11.47 -17.07
N SER A 538 15.97 10.76 -17.30
CA SER A 538 17.02 11.22 -18.21
C SER A 538 16.52 11.44 -19.63
N GLU A 539 15.64 10.57 -20.15
CA GLU A 539 15.00 10.74 -21.46
C GLU A 539 14.10 11.98 -21.54
N LYS A 540 13.71 12.54 -20.40
CA LYS A 540 12.99 13.80 -20.26
C LYS A 540 13.89 15.00 -19.95
N ASN A 541 15.21 14.84 -20.07
CA ASN A 541 16.21 15.84 -19.70
C ASN A 541 16.20 16.23 -18.22
N ILE A 542 15.79 15.30 -17.35
CA ILE A 542 15.88 15.47 -15.89
C ILE A 542 17.09 14.68 -15.43
N SER A 543 18.07 15.40 -14.87
CA SER A 543 19.30 14.82 -14.35
C SER A 543 19.04 14.01 -13.09
N VAL A 544 19.74 12.89 -12.89
CA VAL A 544 19.52 12.01 -11.73
C VAL A 544 20.84 11.80 -10.98
N ILE A 545 20.79 12.01 -9.66
CA ILE A 545 21.89 11.79 -8.74
C ILE A 545 21.49 10.66 -7.81
N CYS A 546 22.18 9.54 -7.91
CA CYS A 546 21.95 8.36 -7.09
C CYS A 546 23.07 8.21 -6.07
N TYR A 547 22.81 8.43 -4.78
CA TYR A 547 23.86 8.30 -3.76
C TYR A 547 24.10 6.83 -3.38
N PRO A 548 23.07 6.08 -2.98
CA PRO A 548 23.07 4.64 -3.08
C PRO A 548 22.97 4.19 -4.54
N ASP A 549 23.97 3.48 -5.03
CA ASP A 549 24.23 3.23 -6.46
C ASP A 549 24.29 1.75 -6.88
N LYS A 550 23.84 0.83 -6.01
CA LYS A 550 24.07 -0.63 -6.14
C LYS A 550 23.82 -1.22 -7.54
N TYR A 551 22.82 -0.73 -8.28
CA TYR A 551 22.45 -1.25 -9.61
C TYR A 551 22.74 -0.29 -10.76
N ILE A 552 23.44 0.82 -10.55
CA ILE A 552 23.70 1.84 -11.58
C ILE A 552 24.48 1.29 -12.77
N TYR A 553 25.30 0.26 -12.57
CA TYR A 553 25.99 -0.42 -13.67
C TYR A 553 25.05 -0.90 -14.79
N LEU A 554 23.76 -1.14 -14.50
CA LEU A 554 22.76 -1.50 -15.52
C LEU A 554 22.52 -0.39 -16.56
N ALA A 555 22.87 0.85 -16.24
CA ALA A 555 22.77 2.01 -17.11
C ALA A 555 23.97 2.20 -18.06
N ILE A 556 25.03 1.39 -17.91
CA ILE A 556 26.23 1.51 -18.75
C ILE A 556 25.85 1.40 -20.24
N GLY A 557 26.32 2.36 -21.03
CA GLY A 557 26.10 2.43 -22.47
C GLY A 557 24.78 3.07 -22.92
N HIS A 558 23.93 3.51 -21.99
CA HIS A 558 22.70 4.23 -22.33
C HIS A 558 22.89 5.74 -22.49
N ASN A 559 24.06 6.28 -22.13
CA ASN A 559 24.40 7.70 -22.21
C ASN A 559 23.35 8.59 -21.52
N LEU A 560 23.10 8.32 -20.24
CA LEU A 560 22.06 8.98 -19.44
C LEU A 560 22.64 10.19 -18.67
N SER A 561 21.82 11.21 -18.41
CA SER A 561 22.13 12.27 -17.44
C SER A 561 21.97 11.73 -16.02
N LEU A 562 22.90 10.86 -15.62
CA LEU A 562 22.87 10.07 -14.40
C LEU A 562 24.30 9.98 -13.82
N ILE A 563 24.42 10.11 -12.50
CA ILE A 563 25.68 9.85 -11.77
C ILE A 563 25.42 9.04 -10.50
N GLY A 564 26.36 8.13 -10.17
CA GLY A 564 26.36 7.31 -8.96
C GLY A 564 27.37 7.80 -7.93
N SER A 565 26.96 7.93 -6.67
CA SER A 565 27.81 8.26 -5.52
C SER A 565 28.89 9.33 -5.81
N PRO A 566 28.54 10.49 -6.40
CA PRO A 566 29.53 11.41 -6.93
C PRO A 566 30.26 12.20 -5.82
N PRO A 567 31.52 12.60 -6.05
CA PRO A 567 32.17 13.65 -5.28
C PRO A 567 31.57 15.01 -5.62
N THR A 568 31.74 15.97 -4.72
CA THR A 568 31.22 17.32 -4.87
C THR A 568 32.35 18.35 -4.94
N THR A 569 32.24 19.31 -5.86
CA THR A 569 33.13 20.46 -5.99
C THR A 569 32.31 21.75 -5.92
N LEU A 570 32.69 22.66 -5.03
CA LEU A 570 32.03 23.96 -4.86
C LEU A 570 32.63 25.00 -5.81
N GLY A 571 31.78 25.66 -6.60
CA GLY A 571 32.10 26.85 -7.36
C GLY A 571 31.57 28.12 -6.68
N ASN A 572 31.70 29.29 -7.34
CA ASN A 572 31.25 30.57 -6.79
C ASN A 572 29.72 30.66 -6.65
N GLU A 573 28.98 30.19 -7.66
CA GLU A 573 27.50 30.23 -7.71
C GLU A 573 26.89 28.89 -8.20
N THR A 574 27.73 27.87 -8.33
CA THR A 574 27.36 26.55 -8.84
C THR A 574 27.98 25.47 -7.99
N ILE A 575 27.38 24.29 -8.01
CA ILE A 575 27.94 23.08 -7.43
C ILE A 575 28.09 22.03 -8.52
N THR A 576 29.27 21.44 -8.66
CA THR A 576 29.54 20.40 -9.66
C THR A 576 29.71 19.07 -8.96
N LEU A 577 28.94 18.08 -9.42
CA LEU A 577 28.97 16.71 -8.96
C LEU A 577 29.67 15.85 -10.03
N GLY A 578 30.58 14.98 -9.61
CA GLY A 578 31.36 14.13 -10.51
C GLY A 578 32.66 14.79 -11.00
N GLY A 579 33.09 14.47 -12.23
CA GLY A 579 34.26 15.09 -12.87
C GLY A 579 35.61 14.70 -12.28
N ARG A 580 35.80 13.40 -12.02
CA ARG A 580 37.06 12.81 -11.55
C ARG A 580 37.49 11.64 -12.45
N PRO A 581 37.95 11.92 -13.67
CA PRO A 581 38.26 10.87 -14.64
C PRO A 581 39.51 10.07 -14.21
N ILE A 582 39.41 8.75 -14.33
CA ILE A 582 40.51 7.81 -14.26
C ILE A 582 40.48 6.95 -15.52
N GLN A 583 41.57 7.00 -16.28
CA GLN A 583 41.75 6.14 -17.45
C GLN A 583 42.30 4.79 -17.00
N ILE A 584 41.71 3.72 -17.52
CA ILE A 584 42.07 2.33 -17.28
C ILE A 584 42.41 1.70 -18.63
N THR A 585 43.46 0.90 -18.61
CA THR A 585 44.06 0.21 -19.75
C THR A 585 44.17 -1.29 -19.44
N THR A 586 44.47 -2.09 -20.46
CA THR A 586 44.70 -3.54 -20.29
C THR A 586 45.93 -3.88 -19.45
N SER A 587 46.81 -2.90 -19.15
CA SER A 587 47.96 -3.10 -18.26
C SER A 587 47.65 -2.90 -16.77
N ASP A 588 46.50 -2.30 -16.45
CA ASP A 588 46.11 -2.05 -15.06
C ASP A 588 45.63 -3.33 -14.37
N ILE A 589 45.91 -3.44 -13.07
CA ILE A 589 45.46 -4.53 -12.21
C ILE A 589 44.50 -3.94 -11.19
N ILE A 590 43.24 -4.35 -11.29
CA ILE A 590 42.16 -3.86 -10.45
C ILE A 590 41.81 -4.89 -9.39
N LEU A 591 41.72 -4.46 -8.14
CA LEU A 591 41.03 -5.22 -7.11
C LEU A 591 39.61 -4.68 -6.93
N ALA A 592 38.60 -5.46 -7.33
CA ALA A 592 37.21 -5.18 -7.04
C ALA A 592 36.77 -5.88 -5.74
N VAL A 593 36.31 -5.10 -4.78
CA VAL A 593 35.76 -5.64 -3.54
C VAL A 593 34.38 -6.26 -3.81
N ASN A 594 34.12 -7.36 -3.11
CA ASN A 594 32.86 -8.09 -3.07
C ASN A 594 32.45 -8.35 -1.62
N SER A 595 31.26 -8.90 -1.39
CA SER A 595 30.77 -9.27 -0.06
C SER A 595 29.85 -10.49 -0.07
N THR A 596 29.69 -11.12 1.08
CA THR A 596 28.56 -12.03 1.33
C THR A 596 27.27 -11.24 1.59
N SER A 597 26.14 -11.95 1.60
CA SER A 597 24.83 -11.40 2.00
C SER A 597 24.44 -11.76 3.44
N GLU A 598 25.41 -12.17 4.26
CA GLU A 598 25.14 -12.70 5.62
C GLU A 598 24.74 -11.61 6.62
N GLN A 599 25.26 -10.38 6.43
CA GLN A 599 24.94 -9.24 7.28
C GLN A 599 24.15 -8.17 6.53
N TYR A 600 23.23 -7.52 7.24
CA TYR A 600 22.43 -6.42 6.69
C TYR A 600 23.34 -5.27 6.20
N ALA A 601 23.05 -4.74 5.01
CA ALA A 601 23.79 -3.69 4.31
C ALA A 601 25.25 -4.02 3.92
N LEU A 602 25.78 -5.21 4.26
CA LEU A 602 27.12 -5.63 3.80
C LEU A 602 27.14 -5.84 2.28
N TRP A 603 26.04 -6.29 1.68
CA TRP A 603 25.93 -6.53 0.24
C TRP A 603 26.23 -5.31 -0.65
N TYR A 604 26.29 -4.10 -0.10
CA TYR A 604 26.67 -2.92 -0.89
C TYR A 604 28.17 -2.92 -1.28
N TYR A 605 29.01 -3.71 -0.60
CA TYR A 605 30.39 -3.96 -1.05
C TYR A 605 30.45 -4.86 -2.29
N GLN A 606 29.34 -5.44 -2.77
CA GLN A 606 29.27 -6.13 -4.06
C GLN A 606 29.15 -5.16 -5.26
N THR A 607 28.78 -3.90 -5.04
CA THR A 607 28.56 -2.91 -6.11
C THR A 607 29.77 -2.79 -7.06
N PRO A 608 31.03 -2.67 -6.58
CA PRO A 608 32.20 -2.62 -7.45
C PRO A 608 32.34 -3.89 -8.31
N THR A 609 32.09 -5.06 -7.73
CA THR A 609 32.16 -6.34 -8.47
C THR A 609 31.18 -6.36 -9.64
N SER A 610 29.92 -5.97 -9.41
CA SER A 610 28.89 -5.98 -10.46
C SER A 610 29.22 -4.98 -11.58
N TYR A 611 29.77 -3.82 -11.22
CA TYR A 611 30.22 -2.83 -12.19
C TYR A 611 31.39 -3.33 -13.03
N PHE A 612 32.44 -3.87 -12.40
CA PHE A 612 33.64 -4.32 -13.10
C PHE A 612 33.45 -5.62 -13.88
N GLU A 613 32.50 -6.48 -13.52
CA GLU A 613 32.08 -7.61 -14.37
C GLU A 613 31.60 -7.09 -15.74
N VAL A 614 30.74 -6.08 -15.75
CA VAL A 614 30.22 -5.46 -16.98
C VAL A 614 31.30 -4.72 -17.77
N ILE A 615 32.21 -4.01 -17.09
CA ILE A 615 33.35 -3.37 -17.77
C ILE A 615 34.31 -4.41 -18.37
N GLY A 616 34.54 -5.53 -17.68
CA GLY A 616 35.41 -6.62 -18.13
C GLY A 616 34.91 -7.30 -19.40
N ASP A 617 33.60 -7.31 -19.63
CA ASP A 617 33.00 -7.80 -20.87
C ASP A 617 33.30 -6.89 -22.08
N ALA A 618 33.57 -5.59 -21.84
CA ALA A 618 33.89 -4.61 -22.89
C ALA A 618 35.39 -4.41 -23.11
N VAL A 619 36.18 -4.42 -22.02
CA VAL A 619 37.63 -4.17 -22.05
C VAL A 619 38.33 -5.31 -21.29
N PRO A 620 39.33 -6.00 -21.88
CA PRO A 620 40.01 -7.14 -21.26
C PRO A 620 41.00 -6.69 -20.17
N ILE A 621 40.47 -6.16 -19.07
CA ILE A 621 41.24 -5.68 -17.91
C ILE A 621 41.51 -6.83 -16.94
N ASN A 622 42.67 -6.82 -16.28
CA ASN A 622 42.97 -7.77 -15.22
C ASN A 622 42.23 -7.39 -13.92
N ILE A 623 41.06 -7.98 -13.71
CA ILE A 623 40.23 -7.76 -12.53
C ILE A 623 40.36 -8.95 -11.58
N GLN A 624 40.76 -8.67 -10.34
CA GLN A 624 40.77 -9.60 -9.23
C GLN A 624 39.66 -9.25 -8.25
N TYR A 625 39.07 -10.24 -7.59
CA TYR A 625 37.96 -10.04 -6.66
C TYR A 625 38.37 -10.44 -5.24
N TYR A 626 37.93 -9.66 -4.24
CA TYR A 626 38.13 -10.00 -2.83
C TYR A 626 36.83 -9.89 -2.04
N GLN A 627 36.40 -11.00 -1.43
CA GLN A 627 35.14 -11.08 -0.71
C GLN A 627 35.30 -10.74 0.78
N LEU A 628 34.53 -9.76 1.24
CA LEU A 628 34.34 -9.46 2.66
C LEU A 628 33.21 -10.31 3.23
N THR A 629 33.40 -10.84 4.44
CA THR A 629 32.34 -11.60 5.15
C THR A 629 31.74 -10.81 6.31
N ASP A 630 32.37 -9.69 6.68
CA ASP A 630 31.97 -8.82 7.78
C ASP A 630 32.44 -7.38 7.52
N PHE A 631 31.89 -6.42 8.24
CA PHE A 631 32.44 -5.07 8.32
C PHE A 631 33.83 -5.07 8.96
N ASN A 632 34.57 -3.97 8.78
CA ASN A 632 35.89 -3.74 9.36
C ASN A 632 36.99 -4.70 8.86
N GLN A 633 36.82 -5.26 7.66
CA GLN A 633 37.77 -6.19 7.03
C GLN A 633 38.58 -5.57 5.88
N MET A 634 38.46 -4.25 5.63
CA MET A 634 39.08 -3.59 4.48
C MET A 634 40.61 -3.72 4.47
N GLN A 635 41.24 -3.82 5.64
CA GLN A 635 42.69 -4.06 5.76
C GLN A 635 43.13 -5.36 5.07
N ASN A 636 42.27 -6.39 5.04
CA ASN A 636 42.61 -7.65 4.38
C ASN A 636 42.54 -7.50 2.85
N ALA A 637 41.55 -6.75 2.34
CA ALA A 637 41.46 -6.41 0.92
C ALA A 637 42.68 -5.62 0.46
N THR A 638 43.12 -4.60 1.21
CA THR A 638 44.33 -3.83 0.83
C THR A 638 45.62 -4.66 0.96
N LYS A 639 45.71 -5.61 1.89
CA LYS A 639 46.83 -6.57 1.93
C LYS A 639 46.86 -7.46 0.68
N TYR A 640 45.70 -7.95 0.26
CA TYR A 640 45.59 -8.74 -0.96
C TYR A 640 45.95 -7.91 -2.20
N ALA A 641 45.47 -6.66 -2.30
CA ALA A 641 45.84 -5.71 -3.36
C ALA A 641 47.36 -5.57 -3.50
N ARG A 642 48.09 -5.47 -2.38
CA ARG A 642 49.56 -5.45 -2.38
C ARG A 642 50.16 -6.75 -2.92
N SER A 643 49.61 -7.90 -2.54
CA SER A 643 50.13 -9.21 -2.97
C SER A 643 50.03 -9.46 -4.48
N ILE A 644 49.05 -8.84 -5.14
CA ILE A 644 48.84 -8.93 -6.60
C ILE A 644 49.39 -7.71 -7.36
N ASN A 645 50.06 -6.78 -6.67
CA ASN A 645 50.51 -5.50 -7.23
C ASN A 645 49.40 -4.70 -7.92
N ALA A 646 48.18 -4.72 -7.38
CA ALA A 646 47.10 -3.89 -7.88
C ALA A 646 47.46 -2.41 -7.76
N ASN A 647 47.10 -1.63 -8.78
CA ASN A 647 47.23 -0.17 -8.81
C ASN A 647 45.88 0.54 -8.68
N ILE A 648 44.77 -0.19 -8.77
CA ILE A 648 43.42 0.33 -8.56
C ILE A 648 42.67 -0.56 -7.55
N ILE A 649 42.02 0.06 -6.56
CA ILE A 649 41.03 -0.60 -5.70
C ILE A 649 39.65 -0.02 -5.96
N ALA A 650 38.70 -0.86 -6.34
CA ALA A 650 37.30 -0.51 -6.49
C ALA A 650 36.52 -1.00 -5.26
N THR A 651 35.96 -0.08 -4.47
CA THR A 651 35.37 -0.43 -3.16
C THR A 651 34.34 0.57 -2.65
N ARG A 652 33.62 0.20 -1.59
CA ARG A 652 32.80 1.09 -0.76
C ARG A 652 33.60 1.55 0.46
N VAL A 653 33.42 2.81 0.85
CA VAL A 653 33.91 3.35 2.13
C VAL A 653 32.71 3.74 2.98
N PHE A 654 32.44 2.95 4.00
CA PHE A 654 31.27 3.09 4.86
C PHE A 654 31.63 3.63 6.25
N ASN A 655 32.74 3.16 6.82
CA ASN A 655 33.13 3.47 8.19
C ASN A 655 34.61 3.91 8.29
N SER A 656 35.05 4.21 9.51
CA SER A 656 36.45 4.58 9.77
C SER A 656 37.48 3.51 9.39
N ASN A 657 37.18 2.22 9.61
CA ASN A 657 38.08 1.13 9.25
C ASN A 657 38.38 1.10 7.75
N ASP A 658 37.36 1.25 6.92
CA ASP A 658 37.51 1.28 5.46
C ASP A 658 38.38 2.47 5.04
N TYR A 659 38.07 3.64 5.60
CA TYR A 659 38.80 4.87 5.34
C TYR A 659 40.28 4.74 5.72
N TYR A 660 40.60 4.30 6.93
CA TYR A 660 41.99 4.17 7.36
C TYR A 660 42.76 3.10 6.57
N ALA A 661 42.13 1.95 6.28
CA ALA A 661 42.77 0.92 5.49
C ALA A 661 43.11 1.39 4.07
N LEU A 662 42.18 2.11 3.43
CA LEU A 662 42.34 2.59 2.05
C LEU A 662 43.29 3.79 1.96
N THR A 663 43.22 4.74 2.90
CA THR A 663 44.16 5.87 2.95
C THR A 663 45.61 5.42 3.10
N ILE A 664 45.90 4.45 3.97
CA ILE A 664 47.25 3.89 4.11
C ILE A 664 47.74 3.35 2.77
N TRP A 665 46.89 2.62 2.03
CA TRP A 665 47.26 2.09 0.72
C TRP A 665 47.44 3.19 -0.34
N LEU A 666 46.57 4.20 -0.37
CA LEU A 666 46.69 5.33 -1.32
C LEU A 666 47.96 6.16 -1.08
N GLN A 667 48.41 6.30 0.17
CA GLN A 667 49.62 7.06 0.54
C GLN A 667 50.92 6.35 0.15
N GLU A 668 50.90 5.04 -0.07
CA GLU A 668 52.10 4.27 -0.44
C GLU A 668 52.68 4.72 -1.79
N ARG A 669 51.81 5.11 -2.72
CA ARG A 669 52.14 5.34 -4.14
C ARG A 669 51.20 6.39 -4.76
N PRO A 670 51.69 7.49 -5.36
CA PRO A 670 50.84 8.49 -6.03
C PRO A 670 49.99 7.93 -7.18
N GLU A 671 50.46 6.85 -7.80
CA GLU A 671 49.78 6.11 -8.86
C GLU A 671 48.63 5.25 -8.36
N ASN A 672 48.57 4.91 -7.06
CA ASN A 672 47.47 4.14 -6.51
C ASN A 672 46.17 4.95 -6.63
N LYS A 673 45.14 4.32 -7.20
CA LYS A 673 43.81 4.92 -7.39
C LYS A 673 42.72 4.12 -6.68
N ALA A 674 41.68 4.82 -6.25
CA ALA A 674 40.47 4.22 -5.73
C ALA A 674 39.24 4.65 -6.53
N ILE A 675 38.37 3.70 -6.88
CA ILE A 675 37.08 3.97 -7.52
C ILE A 675 36.02 3.62 -6.49
N LEU A 676 35.25 4.62 -6.06
CA LEU A 676 34.41 4.55 -4.88
C LEU A 676 32.95 4.38 -5.25
N PHE A 677 32.35 3.30 -4.75
CA PHE A 677 30.96 2.92 -4.98
C PHE A 677 30.19 3.06 -3.67
N HIS A 678 28.96 3.52 -3.72
CA HIS A 678 28.07 3.58 -2.57
C HIS A 678 28.69 4.30 -1.37
N THR A 679 29.45 5.37 -1.64
CA THR A 679 30.41 5.93 -0.69
C THR A 679 30.05 7.36 -0.30
N ALA A 680 29.54 8.15 -1.24
CA ALA A 680 29.20 9.55 -1.03
C ALA A 680 28.04 9.76 -0.03
N SER A 681 27.25 8.71 0.24
CA SER A 681 26.25 8.73 1.32
C SER A 681 26.88 8.80 2.73
N TYR A 682 28.17 8.50 2.88
CA TYR A 682 28.78 8.30 4.20
C TYR A 682 29.85 9.35 4.50
N PRO A 683 29.97 9.81 5.76
CA PRO A 683 30.93 10.84 6.13
C PRO A 683 32.38 10.52 5.76
N TYR A 684 32.82 9.29 6.02
CA TYR A 684 34.17 8.83 5.73
C TYR A 684 34.45 8.75 4.22
N GLY A 685 33.41 8.45 3.43
CA GLY A 685 33.48 8.51 1.98
C GLY A 685 33.72 9.93 1.45
N GLN A 686 32.96 10.89 1.97
CA GLN A 686 33.13 12.31 1.65
C GLN A 686 34.51 12.83 2.05
N LYS A 687 34.99 12.43 3.24
CA LYS A 687 36.33 12.76 3.70
C LYS A 687 37.40 12.24 2.75
N LEU A 688 37.28 10.99 2.32
CA LEU A 688 38.22 10.39 1.36
C LEU A 688 38.22 11.12 0.01
N PHE A 689 37.04 11.45 -0.53
CA PHE A 689 36.93 12.24 -1.74
C PHE A 689 37.58 13.61 -1.60
N ASN A 690 37.46 14.28 -0.46
CA ASN A 690 38.03 15.62 -0.28
C ASN A 690 39.55 15.61 -0.10
N GLU A 691 40.11 14.57 0.53
CA GLU A 691 41.55 14.48 0.80
C GLU A 691 42.35 13.95 -0.39
N TYR A 692 41.77 13.05 -1.20
CA TYR A 692 42.47 12.34 -2.27
C TYR A 692 41.91 12.67 -3.66
N VAL A 693 41.78 13.97 -3.96
CA VAL A 693 41.14 14.48 -5.20
C VAL A 693 41.71 13.85 -6.47
N ASN A 694 43.04 13.71 -6.57
CA ASN A 694 43.72 13.18 -7.76
C ASN A 694 43.90 11.65 -7.75
N GLN A 695 43.42 10.97 -6.72
CA GLN A 695 43.55 9.51 -6.57
C GLN A 695 42.19 8.81 -6.45
N THR A 696 41.08 9.54 -6.42
CA THR A 696 39.74 8.97 -6.25
C THR A 696 38.83 9.30 -7.41
N SER A 697 38.03 8.31 -7.82
CA SER A 697 36.90 8.44 -8.75
C SER A 697 35.66 7.77 -8.17
N PHE A 698 34.56 7.72 -8.93
CA PHE A 698 33.24 7.31 -8.47
C PHE A 698 32.55 6.34 -9.44
N ASP A 699 31.38 5.85 -9.04
CA ASP A 699 30.51 5.01 -9.87
C ASP A 699 29.89 5.83 -11.02
N ASP A 700 30.59 5.85 -12.16
CA ASP A 700 30.16 6.56 -13.36
C ASP A 700 29.40 5.62 -14.31
N PRO A 701 28.07 5.77 -14.50
CA PRO A 701 27.32 4.96 -15.45
C PRO A 701 27.58 5.30 -16.90
N ASN A 702 28.32 6.38 -17.21
CA ASN A 702 28.67 6.74 -18.58
C ASN A 702 30.19 6.69 -18.80
N PRO A 703 30.82 5.52 -18.61
CA PRO A 703 32.23 5.38 -18.89
C PRO A 703 32.50 5.61 -20.38
N VAL A 704 33.63 6.24 -20.69
CA VAL A 704 34.05 6.52 -22.07
C VAL A 704 35.02 5.43 -22.53
N PHE A 705 34.57 4.58 -23.45
CA PHE A 705 35.39 3.54 -24.07
C PHE A 705 36.19 4.09 -25.24
N GLY A 706 37.43 3.65 -25.39
CA GLY A 706 38.31 4.05 -26.48
C GLY A 706 39.13 2.89 -27.05
N GLU A 707 39.42 2.98 -28.34
CA GLU A 707 40.40 2.16 -29.05
C GLU A 707 41.76 2.86 -29.04
N GLN A 708 42.86 2.11 -28.91
CA GLN A 708 44.22 2.64 -28.99
C GLN A 708 44.65 2.95 -30.42
#